data_AF-A0A1Q7FH66-F1
#
_entry.id   AF-A0A1Q7FH66-F1
#
_cell.length_a   1.000
_cell.length_b   1.000
_cell.length_c   1.000
_cell.angle_alpha   90.00
_cell.angle_beta   90.00
_cell.angle_gamma   90.00
#
_symmetry.space_group_name_H-M   'P 1'
#
loop_
_entity.id
_entity.type
_entity.pdbx_description
1 polymer ?
#
loop_
_entity_poly.entity_id
_entity_poly.type
_entity_poly.pdbx_seq_one_letter_code
_entity_poly.pdbx_strand_id
1 'polypeptide(L)'
;MTINSTSLTQVPPLAGPTPEPVLAQSRMLGLPRSPKVIAGLVIMAPFVVVSIIGRWIAPYSPNATDLQNWVQHVLVPGTGPGTDVPAQYYPLPLAPSAAHWLGTTVFAQDVLSQVLVSTQATLFVGLLAAAIATVLSVLIGVSSGYLGGGADEGLSLIANVFLAIPGLPLLIVLASYAPSAGSSIVLVAVIIAVTAWAYSARVLRAQTLSLRNRDFVEAARVSGEGRLRIILAEVLPNLLPIVAASFLFTTLYAIYAYVAIAFLGLAGSPTSSPPGLWNWGDMLREGFANNAIRGGWWWWWAPPGFCVALLGTGLALLNFGIDEYVNPRLRVAGLSRRVADKAGVSVRSTLGMTPVVRDVRRAERPHPASLPHPDSLRESDLPTSGVGTDPVLEIRGLSVDYGYGDEAVHAVVDCDLTLRRGQVLGLAGESGSGKTTLALAAIRLLRAPALITAGQVLFHSKPVSGGSVTGSVDLLAADEDELRTVRWSEISVVLQSSLNALNPVITVGAQFDDLLRVHRPRLSRSSRHERSGELLDMVGINADRLRSYPHELSGGMRQRAMIAMALALEPQVMILDEPTTALDVVTQREILEELIALRDRLGFAALFITHDLSLLVELADEIAVMYAGRLMEKAPAASLFHAPRLPYTHGLIHCFPPMHGKRARMDGIAGSPPDLRNLPSGCAFHPRCKWALEQCRHEVPQLAPIDGPAHEVACWLHRGDAKVPAELARPEPVDVEARAR
;
A
#
# COMPACT_ATOMS: atom_id res chain seq x y z
N MET A 1 23.94 -37.84 10.90
CA MET A 1 24.93 -37.22 11.80
C MET A 1 24.23 -36.15 12.60
N THR A 2 24.03 -36.38 13.90
CA THR A 2 23.44 -35.42 14.85
C THR A 2 24.47 -34.34 15.19
N ILE A 3 24.16 -33.08 14.86
CA ILE A 3 25.01 -31.94 15.19
C ILE A 3 24.69 -31.54 16.64
N ASN A 4 25.74 -31.58 17.47
CA ASN A 4 25.70 -31.24 18.89
C ASN A 4 25.91 -29.72 19.05
N SER A 5 24.88 -28.99 19.50
CA SER A 5 24.79 -27.52 19.46
C SER A 5 25.40 -26.79 20.66
N THR A 6 26.23 -27.44 21.48
CA THR A 6 26.67 -26.90 22.79
C THR A 6 28.13 -26.46 22.88
N SER A 7 28.83 -26.24 21.75
CA SER A 7 30.20 -25.71 21.78
C SER A 7 30.42 -24.53 20.81
N LEU A 8 29.69 -23.43 21.03
CA LEU A 8 30.14 -22.12 20.57
C LEU A 8 30.73 -21.38 21.77
N THR A 9 32.04 -21.44 21.88
CA THR A 9 32.85 -20.61 22.77
C THR A 9 32.59 -19.14 22.46
N GLN A 10 32.22 -18.38 23.50
CA GLN A 10 32.04 -16.94 23.46
C GLN A 10 33.38 -16.27 23.11
N VAL A 11 33.45 -15.66 21.92
CA VAL A 11 34.47 -14.65 21.59
C VAL A 11 33.92 -13.31 22.10
N PRO A 12 34.68 -12.52 22.89
CA PRO A 12 34.22 -11.21 23.32
C PRO A 12 34.06 -10.28 22.10
N PRO A 13 33.03 -9.42 22.07
CA PRO A 13 32.79 -8.57 20.92
C PRO A 13 33.94 -7.57 20.78
N LEU A 14 34.65 -7.64 19.66
CA LEU A 14 35.45 -6.52 19.17
C LEU A 14 34.52 -5.31 19.04
N ALA A 15 34.88 -4.21 19.69
CA ALA A 15 34.16 -2.94 19.62
C ALA A 15 34.16 -2.44 18.17
N GLY A 16 33.16 -2.85 17.39
CA GLY A 16 32.77 -2.15 16.17
C GLY A 16 32.22 -0.78 16.53
N PRO A 17 32.18 0.16 15.57
CA PRO A 17 31.53 1.45 15.79
C PRO A 17 30.12 1.19 16.30
N THR A 18 29.79 1.79 17.43
CA THR A 18 28.45 1.77 18.01
C THR A 18 27.46 2.11 16.92
N PRO A 19 26.43 1.28 16.64
CA PRO A 19 25.35 1.70 15.77
C PRO A 19 24.74 2.93 16.41
N GLU A 20 24.97 4.10 15.81
CA GLU A 20 24.17 5.26 16.17
C GLU A 20 22.72 4.83 15.98
N PRO A 21 21.86 5.00 17.01
CA PRO A 21 20.46 4.79 16.82
C PRO A 21 20.03 5.81 15.77
N VAL A 22 19.79 5.33 14.55
CA VAL A 22 18.95 6.02 13.59
C VAL A 22 17.55 5.98 14.19
N LEU A 23 17.33 6.79 15.23
CA LEU A 23 16.03 7.33 15.54
C LEU A 23 15.66 8.08 14.27
N ALA A 24 14.96 7.37 13.38
CA ALA A 24 14.21 7.97 12.31
C ALA A 24 13.51 9.16 12.95
N GLN A 25 13.93 10.37 12.58
CA GLN A 25 13.22 11.57 12.96
C GLN A 25 11.79 11.31 12.53
N SER A 26 10.93 11.05 13.51
CA SER A 26 9.50 10.98 13.31
C SER A 26 9.16 12.37 12.85
N ARG A 27 9.10 12.56 11.51
CA ARG A 27 8.53 13.76 10.92
C ARG A 27 7.22 13.96 11.66
N MET A 28 7.15 15.05 12.42
CA MET A 28 5.96 15.45 13.17
C MET A 28 4.75 15.18 12.30
N LEU A 29 3.75 14.49 12.85
CA LEU A 29 2.48 14.19 12.19
C LEU A 29 1.95 15.46 11.52
N GLY A 30 2.20 15.62 10.23
CA GLY A 30 1.60 16.69 9.45
C GLY A 30 0.11 16.41 9.36
N LEU A 31 -0.72 17.32 9.88
CA LEU A 31 -2.17 17.24 9.71
C LEU A 31 -2.48 17.07 8.21
N PRO A 32 -3.22 16.01 7.82
CA PRO A 32 -3.51 15.75 6.41
C PRO A 32 -4.30 16.92 5.82
N ARG A 33 -3.76 17.54 4.75
CA ARG A 33 -4.38 18.66 4.02
C ARG A 33 -5.51 18.20 3.07
N SER A 34 -6.27 17.16 3.43
CA SER A 34 -7.41 16.75 2.59
C SER A 34 -8.59 17.70 2.81
N PRO A 35 -9.34 18.07 1.76
CA PRO A 35 -10.47 19.00 1.88
C PRO A 35 -11.56 18.46 2.82
N LYS A 36 -11.72 17.14 2.91
CA LYS A 36 -12.66 16.47 3.82
C LYS A 36 -12.25 16.64 5.28
N VAL A 37 -10.96 16.51 5.60
CA VAL A 37 -10.43 16.75 6.96
C VAL A 37 -10.62 18.20 7.35
N ILE A 38 -10.31 19.13 6.45
CA ILE A 38 -10.50 20.58 6.70
C ILE A 38 -11.98 20.88 6.95
N ALA A 39 -12.90 20.39 6.11
CA ALA A 39 -14.33 20.56 6.32
C ALA A 39 -14.79 19.97 7.67
N GLY A 40 -14.33 18.76 8.01
CA GLY A 40 -14.61 18.13 9.31
C GLY A 40 -14.09 18.95 10.49
N LEU A 41 -12.85 19.45 10.43
CA LEU A 41 -12.27 20.31 11.47
C LEU A 41 -13.03 21.63 11.62
N VAL A 42 -13.42 22.27 10.50
CA VAL A 42 -14.21 23.51 10.50
C VAL A 42 -15.58 23.29 11.15
N ILE A 43 -16.23 22.16 10.88
CA ILE A 43 -17.50 21.78 11.50
C ILE A 43 -17.34 21.52 13.00
N MET A 44 -16.25 20.86 13.41
CA MET A 44 -15.99 20.50 14.82
C MET A 44 -15.54 21.69 15.67
N ALA A 45 -14.81 22.65 15.09
CA ALA A 45 -14.25 23.81 15.79
C ALA A 45 -15.27 24.56 16.68
N PRO A 46 -16.47 24.96 16.20
CA PRO A 46 -17.44 25.65 17.04
C PRO A 46 -17.91 24.80 18.22
N PHE A 47 -18.08 23.48 18.06
CA PHE A 47 -18.47 22.61 19.17
C PHE A 47 -17.39 22.48 20.24
N VAL A 48 -16.13 22.41 19.84
CA VAL A 48 -14.98 22.37 20.77
C VAL A 48 -14.86 23.70 21.53
N VAL A 49 -15.05 24.83 20.85
CA VAL A 49 -15.05 26.14 21.51
C VAL A 49 -16.22 26.23 22.50
N VAL A 50 -17.44 25.93 22.04
CA VAL A 50 -18.65 26.00 22.88
C VAL A 50 -18.60 25.01 24.05
N SER A 51 -17.97 23.85 23.94
CA SER A 51 -17.84 22.94 25.08
C SER A 51 -16.95 23.48 26.20
N ILE A 52 -16.04 24.40 25.89
CA ILE A 52 -15.13 25.03 26.86
C ILE A 52 -15.76 26.29 27.45
N ILE A 53 -16.26 27.20 26.60
CA ILE A 53 -16.74 28.53 27.03
C ILE A 53 -18.27 28.64 27.09
N GLY A 54 -19.03 27.63 26.67
CA GLY A 54 -20.48 27.66 26.51
C GLY A 54 -21.24 28.13 27.75
N ARG A 55 -20.77 27.71 28.94
CA ARG A 55 -21.33 28.16 30.22
C ARG A 55 -21.12 29.65 30.51
N TRP A 56 -20.07 30.25 29.99
CA TRP A 56 -19.75 31.67 30.19
C TRP A 56 -20.39 32.59 29.15
N ILE A 57 -20.65 32.07 27.94
CA ILE A 57 -21.29 32.84 26.86
C ILE A 57 -22.82 32.66 26.83
N ALA A 58 -23.38 31.78 27.67
CA ALA A 58 -24.83 31.61 27.78
C ALA A 58 -25.48 32.91 28.29
N PRO A 59 -26.45 33.50 27.56
CA PRO A 59 -27.07 34.78 27.94
C PRO A 59 -27.86 34.68 29.25
N TYR A 60 -28.42 33.50 29.55
CA TYR A 60 -29.18 33.22 30.76
C TYR A 60 -28.66 31.95 31.44
N SER A 61 -28.98 31.78 32.72
CA SER A 61 -28.83 30.47 33.36
C SER A 61 -29.79 29.48 32.69
N PRO A 62 -29.38 28.25 32.35
CA PRO A 62 -30.22 27.31 31.59
C PRO A 62 -31.49 26.86 32.34
N ASN A 63 -31.53 27.06 33.66
CA ASN A 63 -32.70 26.82 34.52
C ASN A 63 -33.45 28.10 34.91
N ALA A 64 -32.99 29.29 34.51
CA ALA A 64 -33.66 30.53 34.86
C ALA A 64 -34.95 30.69 34.03
N THR A 65 -36.05 30.83 34.74
CA THR A 65 -37.36 31.16 34.18
C THR A 65 -37.47 32.68 34.00
N ASP A 66 -37.77 33.13 32.78
CA ASP A 66 -38.07 34.53 32.50
C ASP A 66 -39.46 34.91 33.02
N LEU A 67 -39.53 35.30 34.29
CA LEU A 67 -40.77 35.68 34.97
C LEU A 67 -41.49 36.88 34.31
N GLN A 68 -40.81 37.74 33.54
CA GLN A 68 -41.44 38.91 32.91
C GLN A 68 -42.28 38.51 31.69
N ASN A 69 -41.84 37.51 30.92
CA ASN A 69 -42.57 37.02 29.75
C ASN A 69 -43.28 35.67 29.99
N TRP A 70 -43.16 35.09 31.19
CA TRP A 70 -43.77 33.80 31.60
C TRP A 70 -45.31 33.79 31.59
N VAL A 71 -45.97 34.94 31.56
CA VAL A 71 -47.42 35.08 31.74
C VAL A 71 -48.15 35.34 30.42
N GLN A 72 -48.04 34.43 29.45
CA GLN A 72 -49.05 34.27 28.39
C GLN A 72 -49.83 32.98 28.66
N HIS A 73 -50.89 33.11 29.43
CA HIS A 73 -51.75 32.03 29.86
C HIS A 73 -52.93 31.91 28.90
N VAL A 74 -53.07 30.80 28.18
CA VAL A 74 -54.34 30.49 27.49
C VAL A 74 -55.26 29.80 28.49
N LEU A 75 -56.43 30.39 28.73
CA LEU A 75 -57.47 29.80 29.57
C LEU A 75 -57.89 28.46 28.97
N VAL A 76 -57.87 27.39 29.76
CA VAL A 76 -58.40 26.10 29.33
C VAL A 76 -59.89 26.26 29.05
N PRO A 77 -60.36 25.98 27.81
CA PRO A 77 -61.77 26.07 27.49
C PRO A 77 -62.62 25.24 28.46
N GLY A 78 -63.63 25.86 29.07
CA GLY A 78 -64.47 25.21 30.09
C GLY A 78 -63.98 25.37 31.53
N THR A 79 -62.94 26.17 31.77
CA THR A 79 -62.51 26.60 33.11
C THR A 79 -62.48 28.12 33.20
N GLY A 80 -62.60 28.67 34.42
CA GLY A 80 -62.49 30.11 34.64
C GLY A 80 -63.85 30.84 34.68
N PRO A 81 -63.86 32.17 34.48
CA PRO A 81 -65.04 33.00 34.76
C PRO A 81 -66.26 32.55 33.96
N GLY A 82 -67.33 32.13 34.65
CA GLY A 82 -68.55 31.57 34.02
C GLY A 82 -68.63 30.04 34.01
N THR A 83 -67.69 29.34 34.67
CA THR A 83 -67.73 27.89 34.90
C THR A 83 -67.49 27.59 36.39
N ASP A 84 -68.07 26.52 36.94
CA ASP A 84 -67.82 26.06 38.33
C ASP A 84 -66.41 25.44 38.52
N VAL A 85 -65.55 25.54 37.50
CA VAL A 85 -64.21 24.96 37.46
C VAL A 85 -63.16 26.08 37.58
N PRO A 86 -62.20 26.00 38.52
CA PRO A 86 -61.17 27.02 38.68
C PRO A 86 -60.40 27.25 37.38
N ALA A 87 -60.09 28.52 37.05
CA ALA A 87 -59.32 28.88 35.86
C ALA A 87 -58.01 28.09 35.81
N GLN A 88 -57.88 27.20 34.82
CA GLN A 88 -56.63 26.55 34.50
C GLN A 88 -56.01 27.24 33.30
N TYR A 89 -54.68 27.38 33.33
CA TYR A 89 -53.92 28.06 32.31
C TYR A 89 -52.77 27.16 31.85
N TYR A 90 -52.58 27.03 30.54
CA TYR A 90 -51.37 26.40 30.00
C TYR A 90 -50.30 27.47 29.71
N PRO A 91 -49.05 27.27 30.17
CA PRO A 91 -47.95 28.14 29.77
C PRO A 91 -47.60 27.87 28.31
N LEU A 92 -47.55 28.92 27.49
CA LEU A 92 -47.11 28.83 26.10
C LEU A 92 -45.62 29.21 25.99
N PRO A 93 -44.79 28.41 25.31
CA PRO A 93 -43.42 28.81 24.98
C PRO A 93 -43.43 29.97 23.98
N LEU A 94 -42.45 30.85 24.09
CA LEU A 94 -42.27 31.96 23.18
C LEU A 94 -41.47 31.52 21.97
N ALA A 95 -41.93 31.94 20.79
CA ALA A 95 -41.18 31.79 19.55
C ALA A 95 -39.87 32.61 19.60
N PRO A 96 -38.90 32.31 18.70
CA PRO A 96 -37.66 33.07 18.57
C PRO A 96 -37.89 34.59 18.53
N SER A 97 -37.18 35.32 19.39
CA SER A 97 -37.29 36.76 19.56
C SER A 97 -35.93 37.40 19.84
N ALA A 98 -35.86 38.75 19.87
CA ALA A 98 -34.62 39.46 20.17
C ALA A 98 -34.10 39.18 21.60
N ALA A 99 -35.00 38.89 22.54
CA ALA A 99 -34.65 38.51 23.91
C ALA A 99 -34.22 37.03 24.01
N HIS A 100 -34.89 36.15 23.25
CA HIS A 100 -34.62 34.71 23.22
C HIS A 100 -34.41 34.24 21.78
N TRP A 101 -33.15 34.22 21.32
CA TRP A 101 -32.82 33.98 19.90
C TRP A 101 -33.31 32.63 19.37
N LEU A 102 -33.40 31.61 20.23
CA LEU A 102 -33.96 30.29 19.89
C LEU A 102 -35.30 30.03 20.60
N GLY A 103 -35.98 31.09 21.08
CA GLY A 103 -37.24 30.98 21.81
C GLY A 103 -37.07 30.40 23.22
N THR A 104 -38.20 30.11 23.86
CA THR A 104 -38.23 29.57 25.22
C THR A 104 -38.94 28.21 25.29
N THR A 105 -38.70 27.50 26.39
CA THR A 105 -39.46 26.30 26.78
C THR A 105 -40.81 26.66 27.40
N VAL A 106 -41.67 25.67 27.66
CA VAL A 106 -42.92 25.88 28.43
C VAL A 106 -42.68 26.37 29.86
N PHE A 107 -41.44 26.25 30.35
CA PHE A 107 -41.02 26.79 31.65
C PHE A 107 -40.44 28.21 31.54
N ALA A 108 -40.62 28.86 30.38
CA ALA A 108 -39.99 30.13 29.99
C ALA A 108 -38.47 30.16 30.23
N GLN A 109 -37.79 29.03 29.96
CA GLN A 109 -36.33 28.96 30.00
C GLN A 109 -35.76 29.15 28.58
N ASP A 110 -34.60 29.80 28.48
CA ASP A 110 -33.96 30.11 27.21
C ASP A 110 -33.34 28.87 26.54
N VAL A 111 -33.81 28.54 25.33
CA VAL A 111 -33.34 27.34 24.61
C VAL A 111 -31.88 27.48 24.16
N LEU A 112 -31.44 28.68 23.78
CA LEU A 112 -30.05 28.91 23.35
C LEU A 112 -29.06 28.61 24.49
N SER A 113 -29.34 29.10 25.69
CA SER A 113 -28.55 28.83 26.90
C SER A 113 -28.50 27.34 27.21
N GLN A 114 -29.61 26.61 27.03
CA GLN A 114 -29.63 25.15 27.17
C GLN A 114 -28.76 24.45 26.11
N VAL A 115 -28.82 24.85 24.83
CA VAL A 115 -27.97 24.26 23.76
C VAL A 115 -26.49 24.47 24.05
N LEU A 116 -26.09 25.68 24.44
CA LEU A 116 -24.69 26.04 24.72
C LEU A 116 -24.13 25.23 25.89
N VAL A 117 -24.88 25.15 27.00
CA VAL A 117 -24.46 24.37 28.19
C VAL A 117 -24.48 22.87 27.90
N SER A 118 -25.47 22.38 27.14
CA SER A 118 -25.59 20.96 26.79
C SER A 118 -24.43 20.42 25.98
N THR A 119 -23.81 21.27 25.16
CA THR A 119 -22.67 20.90 24.30
C THR A 119 -21.50 20.36 25.12
N GLN A 120 -21.25 20.94 26.31
CA GLN A 120 -20.16 20.53 27.19
C GLN A 120 -20.33 19.11 27.70
N ALA A 121 -21.51 18.80 28.27
CA ALA A 121 -21.77 17.48 28.86
C ALA A 121 -21.74 16.38 27.79
N THR A 122 -22.36 16.62 26.63
CA THR A 122 -22.42 15.63 25.55
C THR A 122 -21.03 15.33 24.96
N LEU A 123 -20.20 16.34 24.72
CA LEU A 123 -18.83 16.12 24.22
C LEU A 123 -17.93 15.46 25.27
N PHE A 124 -18.04 15.86 26.53
CA PHE A 124 -17.24 15.27 27.61
C PHE A 124 -17.51 13.77 27.77
N VAL A 125 -18.78 13.36 27.83
CA VAL A 125 -19.15 11.93 27.94
C VAL A 125 -18.67 11.15 26.71
N GLY A 126 -18.93 11.67 25.52
CA GLY A 126 -18.56 11.03 24.27
C GLY A 126 -17.05 10.75 24.17
N LEU A 127 -16.23 11.77 24.46
CA LEU A 127 -14.77 11.66 24.39
C LEU A 127 -14.20 10.77 25.51
N LEU A 128 -14.71 10.90 26.75
CA LEU A 128 -14.25 10.07 27.87
C LEU A 128 -14.59 8.60 27.65
N ALA A 129 -15.82 8.30 27.21
CA ALA A 129 -16.24 6.94 26.91
C ALA A 129 -15.40 6.34 25.77
N ALA A 130 -15.14 7.12 24.72
CA ALA A 130 -14.29 6.68 23.61
C ALA A 130 -12.84 6.44 24.02
N ALA A 131 -12.27 7.27 24.88
CA ALA A 131 -10.92 7.08 25.40
C ALA A 131 -10.80 5.78 26.20
N ILE A 132 -11.74 5.53 27.13
CA ILE A 132 -11.77 4.30 27.94
C ILE A 132 -11.99 3.07 27.05
N ALA A 133 -12.96 3.14 26.13
CA ALA A 133 -13.23 2.05 25.20
C ALA A 133 -12.03 1.74 24.31
N THR A 134 -11.31 2.77 23.82
CA THR A 134 -10.12 2.58 22.98
C THR A 134 -9.00 1.89 23.75
N VAL A 135 -8.75 2.28 25.01
CA VAL A 135 -7.79 1.59 25.87
C VAL A 135 -8.17 0.12 26.03
N LEU A 136 -9.44 -0.18 26.31
CA LEU A 136 -9.93 -1.54 26.44
C LEU A 136 -9.81 -2.35 25.14
N SER A 137 -10.12 -1.73 23.99
CA SER A 137 -10.00 -2.33 22.67
C SER A 137 -8.56 -2.66 22.29
N VAL A 138 -7.62 -1.76 22.58
CA VAL A 138 -6.18 -1.99 22.34
C VAL A 138 -5.67 -3.11 23.25
N LEU A 139 -5.97 -3.03 24.55
CA LEU A 139 -5.53 -4.03 25.52
C LEU A 139 -6.04 -5.44 25.17
N ILE A 140 -7.32 -5.57 24.84
CA ILE A 140 -7.91 -6.89 24.55
C ILE A 140 -7.58 -7.33 23.12
N GLY A 141 -7.81 -6.48 22.12
CA GLY A 141 -7.69 -6.83 20.71
C GLY A 141 -6.25 -7.10 20.26
N VAL A 142 -5.29 -6.24 20.64
CA VAL A 142 -3.88 -6.44 20.26
C VAL A 142 -3.26 -7.61 21.03
N SER A 143 -3.56 -7.74 22.32
CA SER A 143 -3.05 -8.85 23.12
C SER A 143 -3.58 -10.19 22.65
N SER A 144 -4.88 -10.30 22.33
CA SER A 144 -5.46 -11.55 21.82
C SER A 144 -4.84 -11.93 20.47
N GLY A 145 -4.71 -10.97 19.54
CA GLY A 145 -4.11 -11.21 18.24
C GLY A 145 -2.63 -11.60 18.31
N TYR A 146 -1.86 -11.02 19.22
CA TYR A 146 -0.42 -11.31 19.34
C TYR A 146 -0.14 -12.63 20.09
N LEU A 147 -0.76 -12.85 21.25
CA LEU A 147 -0.42 -13.97 22.14
C LEU A 147 -0.79 -15.34 21.55
N GLY A 148 -1.88 -15.43 20.78
CA GLY A 148 -2.34 -16.70 20.21
C GLY A 148 -2.76 -17.74 21.26
N GLY A 149 -3.19 -18.92 20.81
CA GLY A 149 -3.56 -20.05 21.66
C GLY A 149 -4.74 -19.75 22.61
N GLY A 150 -4.71 -20.33 23.81
CA GLY A 150 -5.83 -20.21 24.77
C GLY A 150 -6.10 -18.79 25.26
N ALA A 151 -5.09 -17.90 25.26
CA ALA A 151 -5.28 -16.49 25.59
C ALA A 151 -6.09 -15.75 24.52
N ASP A 152 -5.87 -16.09 23.23
CA ASP A 152 -6.66 -15.53 22.13
C ASP A 152 -8.10 -16.04 22.17
N GLU A 153 -8.29 -17.33 22.40
CA GLU A 153 -9.63 -17.94 22.55
C GLU A 153 -10.42 -17.30 23.68
N GLY A 154 -9.82 -17.16 24.88
CA GLY A 154 -10.48 -16.57 26.04
C GLY A 154 -10.84 -15.09 25.83
N LEU A 155 -9.89 -14.27 25.35
CA LEU A 155 -10.14 -12.85 25.11
C LEU A 155 -11.12 -12.62 23.95
N SER A 156 -11.05 -13.44 22.89
CA SER A 156 -11.99 -13.36 21.79
C SER A 156 -13.39 -13.83 22.21
N LEU A 157 -13.51 -14.81 23.10
CA LEU A 157 -14.80 -15.23 23.64
C LEU A 157 -15.51 -14.06 24.33
N ILE A 158 -14.79 -13.35 25.22
CA ILE A 158 -15.34 -12.18 25.92
C ILE A 158 -15.83 -11.14 24.91
N ALA A 159 -15.02 -10.77 23.92
CA ALA A 159 -15.44 -9.80 22.89
C ALA A 159 -16.64 -10.29 22.09
N ASN A 160 -16.72 -11.59 21.77
CA ASN A 160 -17.84 -12.18 21.05
C ASN A 160 -19.13 -12.18 21.86
N VAL A 161 -19.07 -12.41 23.18
CA VAL A 161 -20.24 -12.30 24.07
C VAL A 161 -20.81 -10.89 24.02
N PHE A 162 -19.97 -9.87 24.18
CA PHE A 162 -20.43 -8.47 24.12
C PHE A 162 -21.03 -8.09 22.76
N LEU A 163 -20.53 -8.68 21.67
CA LEU A 163 -21.05 -8.43 20.31
C LEU A 163 -22.32 -9.22 19.99
N ALA A 164 -22.63 -10.28 20.74
CA ALA A 164 -23.87 -11.02 20.60
C ALA A 164 -25.04 -10.31 21.28
N ILE A 165 -24.77 -9.50 22.31
CA ILE A 165 -25.80 -8.76 23.05
C ILE A 165 -26.08 -7.42 22.33
N PRO A 166 -27.35 -7.08 22.03
CA PRO A 166 -27.69 -5.77 21.49
C PRO A 166 -27.22 -4.62 22.41
N GLY A 167 -26.41 -3.71 21.86
CA GLY A 167 -25.73 -2.68 22.64
C GLY A 167 -26.66 -1.75 23.42
N LEU A 168 -27.73 -1.26 22.78
CA LEU A 168 -28.68 -0.32 23.41
C LEU A 168 -29.48 -0.97 24.56
N PRO A 169 -30.09 -2.17 24.41
CA PRO A 169 -30.69 -2.89 25.53
C PRO A 169 -29.73 -3.16 26.70
N LEU A 170 -28.50 -3.62 26.43
CA LEU A 170 -27.51 -3.85 27.48
C LEU A 170 -27.20 -2.57 28.25
N LEU A 171 -27.03 -1.49 27.51
CA LEU A 171 -26.73 -0.18 28.05
C LEU A 171 -27.91 0.40 28.86
N ILE A 172 -29.17 0.18 28.46
CA ILE A 172 -30.36 0.53 29.25
C ILE A 172 -30.35 -0.22 30.60
N VAL A 173 -30.10 -1.53 30.59
CA VAL A 173 -30.05 -2.35 31.80
C VAL A 173 -28.92 -1.89 32.73
N LEU A 174 -27.73 -1.65 32.19
CA LEU A 174 -26.60 -1.18 33.00
C LEU A 174 -26.86 0.22 33.57
N ALA A 175 -27.46 1.13 32.79
CA ALA A 175 -27.82 2.46 33.26
C ALA A 175 -28.93 2.44 34.32
N SER A 176 -29.93 1.55 34.19
CA SER A 176 -31.04 1.48 35.14
C SER A 176 -30.66 0.89 36.49
N TYR A 177 -29.73 -0.09 36.52
CA TYR A 177 -29.30 -0.75 37.75
C TYR A 177 -28.17 -0.01 38.48
N ALA A 178 -27.54 0.98 37.85
CA ALA A 178 -26.50 1.79 38.45
C ALA A 178 -27.11 2.92 39.30
N PRO A 179 -27.07 2.85 40.65
CA PRO A 179 -27.83 3.77 41.52
C PRO A 179 -27.43 5.25 41.40
N SER A 180 -26.23 5.51 40.87
CA SER A 180 -25.67 6.85 40.65
C SER A 180 -25.48 7.21 39.17
N ALA A 181 -25.99 6.41 38.23
CA ALA A 181 -25.88 6.75 36.81
C ALA A 181 -26.59 8.06 36.48
N GLY A 182 -27.70 8.36 37.17
CA GLY A 182 -28.40 9.63 37.04
C GLY A 182 -27.71 10.83 37.69
N SER A 183 -26.65 10.63 38.48
CA SER A 183 -25.95 11.72 39.18
C SER A 183 -24.47 11.85 38.80
N SER A 184 -23.91 10.87 38.08
CA SER A 184 -22.50 10.86 37.67
C SER A 184 -22.33 10.65 36.18
N ILE A 185 -21.97 11.73 35.49
CA ILE A 185 -21.62 11.76 34.06
C ILE A 185 -20.43 10.84 33.74
N VAL A 186 -19.51 10.67 34.69
CA VAL A 186 -18.37 9.75 34.57
C VAL A 186 -18.84 8.30 34.55
N LEU A 187 -19.80 7.94 35.39
CA LEU A 187 -20.33 6.58 35.43
C LEU A 187 -21.06 6.23 34.13
N VAL A 188 -21.83 7.17 33.58
CA VAL A 188 -22.47 6.99 32.26
C VAL A 188 -21.43 6.78 31.16
N ALA A 189 -20.34 7.55 31.17
CA ALA A 189 -19.24 7.35 30.22
C ALA A 189 -18.60 5.95 30.34
N VAL A 190 -18.41 5.44 31.57
CA VAL A 190 -17.90 4.07 31.81
C VAL A 190 -18.87 3.01 31.29
N ILE A 191 -20.18 3.16 31.54
CA ILE A 191 -21.20 2.22 31.04
C ILE A 191 -21.19 2.17 29.50
N ILE A 192 -21.13 3.33 28.85
CA ILE A 192 -21.03 3.42 27.39
C ILE A 192 -19.72 2.77 26.91
N ALA A 193 -18.59 3.03 27.57
CA ALA A 193 -17.31 2.45 27.20
C ALA A 193 -17.30 0.92 27.25
N VAL A 194 -17.88 0.33 28.31
CA VAL A 194 -18.00 -1.12 28.51
C VAL A 194 -18.88 -1.80 27.45
N THR A 195 -19.78 -1.06 26.80
CA THR A 195 -20.62 -1.61 25.72
C THR A 195 -20.06 -1.32 24.32
N ALA A 196 -19.17 -0.34 24.16
CA ALA A 196 -18.66 0.10 22.86
C ALA A 196 -17.34 -0.56 22.42
N TRP A 197 -16.51 -1.04 23.36
CA TRP A 197 -15.13 -1.46 23.08
C TRP A 197 -15.00 -2.70 22.18
N ALA A 198 -15.98 -3.61 22.21
CA ALA A 198 -15.83 -4.96 21.66
C ALA A 198 -15.66 -4.96 20.13
N TYR A 199 -16.34 -4.06 19.42
CA TYR A 199 -16.23 -3.94 17.96
C TYR A 199 -14.82 -3.53 17.55
N SER A 200 -14.29 -2.45 18.14
CA SER A 200 -12.94 -1.96 17.88
C SER A 200 -11.87 -2.98 18.29
N ALA A 201 -12.09 -3.75 19.37
CA ALA A 201 -11.19 -4.83 19.78
C ALA A 201 -11.11 -5.95 18.72
N ARG A 202 -12.24 -6.34 18.13
CA ARG A 202 -12.30 -7.35 17.06
C ARG A 202 -11.53 -6.89 15.81
N VAL A 203 -11.66 -5.62 15.43
CA VAL A 203 -10.93 -5.04 14.29
C VAL A 203 -9.42 -5.04 14.56
N LEU A 204 -8.99 -4.56 15.73
CA LEU A 204 -7.58 -4.53 16.10
C LEU A 204 -6.97 -5.94 16.18
N ARG A 205 -7.72 -6.94 16.67
CA ARG A 205 -7.30 -8.34 16.66
C ARG A 205 -7.02 -8.85 15.24
N ALA A 206 -7.96 -8.65 14.31
CA ALA A 206 -7.83 -9.09 12.93
C ALA A 206 -6.58 -8.49 12.26
N GLN A 207 -6.32 -7.20 12.49
CA GLN A 207 -5.15 -6.51 11.95
C GLN A 207 -3.86 -6.98 12.62
N THR A 208 -3.87 -7.21 13.93
CA THR A 208 -2.73 -7.76 14.66
C THR A 208 -2.33 -9.15 14.14
N LEU A 209 -3.29 -10.02 13.83
CA LEU A 209 -3.02 -11.33 13.22
C LEU A 209 -2.29 -11.20 11.87
N SER A 210 -2.62 -10.19 11.07
CA SER A 210 -1.94 -9.93 9.78
C SER A 210 -0.52 -9.38 9.93
N LEU A 211 -0.21 -8.73 11.06
CA LEU A 211 1.11 -8.16 11.35
C LEU A 211 2.04 -9.14 12.07
N ARG A 212 1.49 -10.07 12.87
CA ARG A 212 2.27 -10.98 13.73
C ARG A 212 3.26 -11.87 12.97
N ASN A 213 3.00 -12.14 11.69
CA ASN A 213 3.82 -12.98 10.81
C ASN A 213 4.60 -12.16 9.77
N ARG A 214 4.85 -10.88 10.04
CA ARG A 214 5.69 -10.03 9.17
C ARG A 214 7.15 -10.13 9.60
N ASP A 215 8.04 -10.03 8.63
CA ASP A 215 9.49 -10.22 8.78
C ASP A 215 10.09 -9.35 9.91
N PHE A 216 9.61 -8.12 10.11
CA PHE A 216 10.11 -7.24 11.19
C PHE A 216 9.70 -7.72 12.60
N VAL A 217 8.51 -8.32 12.74
CA VAL A 217 8.04 -8.91 14.01
C VAL A 217 8.77 -10.23 14.29
N GLU A 218 9.03 -11.02 13.24
CA GLU A 218 9.84 -12.23 13.35
C GLU A 218 11.29 -11.92 13.71
N ALA A 219 11.89 -10.90 13.09
CA ALA A 219 13.23 -10.43 13.40
C ALA A 219 13.34 -10.00 14.89
N ALA A 220 12.38 -9.24 15.41
CA ALA A 220 12.36 -8.85 16.83
C ALA A 220 12.22 -10.07 17.77
N ARG A 221 11.43 -11.08 17.37
CA ARG A 221 11.28 -12.33 18.13
C ARG A 221 12.56 -13.17 18.13
N VAL A 222 13.23 -13.29 16.99
CA VAL A 222 14.51 -14.00 16.86
C VAL A 222 15.63 -13.27 17.60
N SER A 223 15.56 -11.93 17.66
CA SER A 223 16.47 -11.09 18.45
C SER A 223 16.27 -11.21 19.96
N GLY A 224 15.28 -11.99 20.42
CA GLY A 224 15.02 -12.23 21.85
C GLY A 224 14.30 -11.08 22.55
N GLU A 225 13.63 -10.18 21.83
CA GLU A 225 12.90 -9.08 22.45
C GLU A 225 11.68 -9.56 23.27
N GLY A 226 11.41 -8.87 24.38
CA GLY A 226 10.27 -9.18 25.24
C GLY A 226 8.91 -8.93 24.55
N ARG A 227 7.90 -9.77 24.83
CA ARG A 227 6.58 -9.70 24.18
C ARG A 227 5.92 -8.33 24.27
N LEU A 228 6.00 -7.65 25.42
CA LEU A 228 5.43 -6.32 25.60
C LEU A 228 6.14 -5.26 24.76
N ARG A 229 7.47 -5.38 24.61
CA ARG A 229 8.25 -4.48 23.76
C ARG A 229 7.90 -4.68 22.29
N ILE A 230 7.78 -5.92 21.82
CA ILE A 230 7.32 -6.21 20.46
C ILE A 230 5.93 -5.62 20.21
N ILE A 231 4.99 -5.79 21.15
CA ILE A 231 3.65 -5.20 21.02
C ILE A 231 3.71 -3.67 20.95
N LEU A 232 4.43 -3.02 21.85
CA LEU A 232 4.43 -1.56 21.97
C LEU A 232 5.31 -0.84 20.94
N ALA A 233 6.42 -1.45 20.52
CA ALA A 233 7.40 -0.86 19.61
C ALA A 233 7.19 -1.27 18.14
N GLU A 234 6.74 -2.51 17.89
CA GLU A 234 6.59 -3.02 16.51
C GLU A 234 5.13 -3.07 16.07
N VAL A 235 4.23 -3.61 16.90
CA VAL A 235 2.83 -3.85 16.47
C VAL A 235 1.96 -2.59 16.61
N LEU A 236 1.94 -1.96 17.78
CA LEU A 236 1.04 -0.85 18.09
C LEU A 236 1.27 0.39 17.20
N PRO A 237 2.52 0.81 16.89
CA PRO A 237 2.74 1.96 15.99
C PRO A 237 2.19 1.72 14.58
N ASN A 238 2.27 0.48 14.09
CA ASN A 238 1.69 0.09 12.80
C ASN A 238 0.15 0.02 12.81
N LEU A 239 -0.46 -0.10 14.00
CA LEU A 239 -1.92 -0.07 14.19
C LEU A 239 -2.46 1.33 14.53
N LEU A 240 -1.62 2.30 14.86
CA LEU A 240 -2.03 3.64 15.32
C LEU A 240 -3.05 4.33 14.40
N PRO A 241 -2.94 4.25 13.06
CA PRO A 241 -3.95 4.85 12.18
C PRO A 241 -5.34 4.21 12.32
N ILE A 242 -5.39 2.89 12.50
CA ILE A 242 -6.64 2.14 12.74
C ILE A 242 -7.20 2.45 14.12
N VAL A 243 -6.34 2.59 15.13
CA VAL A 243 -6.73 3.02 16.48
C VAL A 243 -7.36 4.41 16.44
N ALA A 244 -6.76 5.35 15.70
CA ALA A 244 -7.28 6.71 15.56
C ALA A 244 -8.66 6.75 14.85
N ALA A 245 -8.83 5.99 13.75
CA ALA A 245 -10.12 5.85 13.07
C ALA A 245 -11.19 5.22 14.00
N SER A 246 -10.81 4.14 14.70
CA SER A 246 -11.70 3.47 15.67
C SER A 246 -12.13 4.42 16.80
N PHE A 247 -11.22 5.26 17.31
CA PHE A 247 -11.53 6.26 18.33
C PHE A 247 -12.60 7.25 17.87
N LEU A 248 -12.53 7.75 16.62
CA LEU A 248 -13.54 8.66 16.08
C LEU A 248 -14.92 7.97 15.95
N PHE A 249 -14.95 6.73 15.46
CA PHE A 249 -16.17 5.95 15.35
C PHE A 249 -16.79 5.66 16.73
N THR A 250 -15.95 5.28 17.70
CA THR A 250 -16.39 5.05 19.08
C THR A 250 -16.87 6.34 19.75
N THR A 251 -16.25 7.50 19.46
CA THR A 251 -16.72 8.81 19.93
C THR A 251 -18.11 9.12 19.39
N LEU A 252 -18.33 8.91 18.09
CA LEU A 252 -19.63 9.11 17.46
C LEU A 252 -20.71 8.21 18.08
N TYR A 253 -20.41 6.91 18.21
CA TYR A 253 -21.30 5.95 18.88
C TYR A 253 -21.60 6.38 20.32
N ALA A 254 -20.59 6.78 21.08
CA ALA A 254 -20.75 7.16 22.48
C ALA A 254 -21.63 8.41 22.65
N ILE A 255 -21.50 9.39 21.77
CA ILE A 255 -22.37 10.58 21.75
C ILE A 255 -23.82 10.17 21.46
N TYR A 256 -24.06 9.36 20.42
CA TYR A 256 -25.41 8.90 20.09
C TYR A 256 -26.02 8.05 21.21
N ALA A 257 -25.23 7.17 21.81
CA ALA A 257 -25.63 6.37 22.94
C ALA A 257 -26.01 7.26 24.13
N TYR A 258 -25.19 8.26 24.46
CA TYR A 258 -25.48 9.19 25.55
C TYR A 258 -26.78 9.99 25.31
N VAL A 259 -26.95 10.54 24.11
CA VAL A 259 -28.19 11.26 23.72
C VAL A 259 -29.41 10.32 23.82
N ALA A 260 -29.29 9.06 23.41
CA ALA A 260 -30.39 8.09 23.50
C ALA A 260 -30.76 7.75 24.94
N ILE A 261 -29.79 7.52 25.83
CA ILE A 261 -30.03 7.24 27.26
C ILE A 261 -30.67 8.44 27.95
N ALA A 262 -30.16 9.64 27.69
CA ALA A 262 -30.70 10.86 28.26
C ALA A 262 -32.12 11.12 27.75
N PHE A 263 -32.40 10.84 26.47
CA PHE A 263 -33.74 10.88 25.92
C PHE A 263 -34.70 9.92 26.64
N LEU A 264 -34.21 8.74 27.04
CA LEU A 264 -34.97 7.76 27.84
C LEU A 264 -35.06 8.12 29.34
N GLY A 265 -34.42 9.21 29.79
CA GLY A 265 -34.43 9.65 31.19
C GLY A 265 -33.47 8.87 32.11
N LEU A 266 -32.55 8.10 31.55
CA LEU A 266 -31.63 7.22 32.28
C LEU A 266 -30.25 7.86 32.57
N ALA A 267 -30.01 9.09 32.10
CA ALA A 267 -28.72 9.77 32.23
C ALA A 267 -28.70 10.90 33.28
N GLY A 268 -29.74 10.96 34.13
CA GLY A 268 -29.94 12.05 35.08
C GLY A 268 -30.71 13.21 34.47
N SER A 269 -31.54 13.89 35.25
CA SER A 269 -32.29 15.06 34.78
C SER A 269 -31.67 16.35 35.32
N PRO A 270 -31.64 17.46 34.57
CA PRO A 270 -31.19 18.76 35.11
C PRO A 270 -32.01 19.24 36.32
N THR A 271 -33.21 18.68 36.47
CA THR A 271 -34.18 18.94 37.53
C THR A 271 -34.20 17.88 38.63
N SER A 272 -33.36 16.83 38.57
CA SER A 272 -33.27 15.83 39.64
C SER A 272 -32.59 16.38 40.90
N SER A 273 -32.64 15.65 42.01
CA SER A 273 -31.88 15.96 43.23
C SER A 273 -30.90 14.81 43.51
N PRO A 274 -29.57 15.00 43.36
CA PRO A 274 -28.89 16.25 42.92
C PRO A 274 -29.15 16.60 41.43
N PRO A 275 -29.05 17.90 41.06
CA PRO A 275 -29.31 18.35 39.70
C PRO A 275 -28.24 17.85 38.73
N GLY A 276 -28.69 17.19 37.65
CA GLY A 276 -27.82 16.78 36.54
C GLY A 276 -27.37 17.98 35.69
N LEU A 277 -26.45 17.73 34.75
CA LEU A 277 -26.12 18.71 33.72
C LEU A 277 -27.08 18.59 32.54
N TRP A 278 -27.41 19.73 31.93
CA TRP A 278 -28.09 19.75 30.64
C TRP A 278 -27.28 18.99 29.59
N ASN A 279 -27.98 18.26 28.74
CA ASN A 279 -27.43 17.58 27.57
C ASN A 279 -28.51 17.55 26.46
N TRP A 280 -28.10 17.29 25.22
CA TRP A 280 -29.02 17.34 24.08
C TRP A 280 -30.13 16.28 24.13
N GLY A 281 -29.91 15.15 24.79
CA GLY A 281 -30.94 14.10 24.92
C GLY A 281 -32.06 14.53 25.86
N ASP A 282 -31.74 15.20 26.97
CA ASP A 282 -32.75 15.76 27.88
C ASP A 282 -33.56 16.87 27.24
N MET A 283 -32.93 17.76 26.45
CA MET A 283 -33.67 18.77 25.70
C MET A 283 -34.70 18.15 24.76
N LEU A 284 -34.32 17.07 24.06
CA LEU A 284 -35.23 16.32 23.19
C LEU A 284 -36.33 15.62 23.98
N ARG A 285 -36.00 15.04 25.14
CA ARG A 285 -36.96 14.38 26.05
C ARG A 285 -38.00 15.37 26.54
N GLU A 286 -37.58 16.54 27.00
CA GLU A 286 -38.49 17.57 27.50
C GLU A 286 -39.38 18.13 26.39
N GLY A 287 -38.84 18.40 25.21
CA GLY A 287 -39.64 18.81 24.05
C GLY A 287 -40.67 17.74 23.66
N PHE A 288 -40.29 16.46 23.70
CA PHE A 288 -41.21 15.34 23.44
C PHE A 288 -42.29 15.21 24.52
N ALA A 289 -41.91 15.25 25.80
CA ALA A 289 -42.81 15.13 26.95
C ALA A 289 -43.84 16.27 27.02
N ASN A 290 -43.47 17.47 26.57
CA ASN A 290 -44.33 18.65 26.55
C ASN A 290 -45.03 18.87 25.19
N ASN A 291 -45.12 17.84 24.34
CA ASN A 291 -45.82 17.88 23.05
C ASN A 291 -45.32 18.96 22.07
N ALA A 292 -44.05 19.40 22.16
CA ALA A 292 -43.51 20.47 21.30
C ALA A 292 -43.63 20.16 19.80
N ILE A 293 -43.56 18.87 19.42
CA ILE A 293 -43.72 18.42 18.03
C ILE A 293 -45.15 18.68 17.54
N ARG A 294 -46.18 18.32 18.34
CA ARG A 294 -47.59 18.55 17.99
C ARG A 294 -47.97 20.02 18.10
N GLY A 295 -47.36 20.74 19.05
CA GLY A 295 -47.57 22.17 19.27
C GLY A 295 -46.89 23.08 18.23
N GLY A 296 -46.09 22.53 17.32
CA GLY A 296 -45.38 23.30 16.29
C GLY A 296 -44.18 24.12 16.82
N TRP A 297 -43.72 23.85 18.04
CA TRP A 297 -42.61 24.55 18.70
C TRP A 297 -41.26 23.96 18.26
N TRP A 298 -40.95 24.11 16.98
CA TRP A 298 -39.76 23.53 16.35
C TRP A 298 -38.45 23.98 16.99
N TRP A 299 -38.42 25.19 17.54
CA TRP A 299 -37.23 25.78 18.16
C TRP A 299 -36.75 25.02 19.39
N TRP A 300 -37.58 24.17 20.01
CA TRP A 300 -37.16 23.37 21.17
C TRP A 300 -36.45 22.07 20.77
N TRP A 301 -36.95 21.33 19.79
CA TRP A 301 -36.40 20.02 19.40
C TRP A 301 -35.42 20.09 18.22
N ALA A 302 -35.56 21.06 17.31
CA ALA A 302 -34.72 21.13 16.11
C ALA A 302 -33.26 21.53 16.41
N PRO A 303 -32.96 22.52 17.27
CA PRO A 303 -31.57 22.89 17.58
C PRO A 303 -30.71 21.75 18.15
N PRO A 304 -31.12 21.02 19.21
CA PRO A 304 -30.31 19.89 19.71
C PRO A 304 -30.17 18.78 18.66
N GLY A 305 -31.21 18.51 17.86
CA GLY A 305 -31.14 17.55 16.76
C GLY A 305 -30.14 17.95 15.67
N PHE A 306 -30.13 19.23 15.29
CA PHE A 306 -29.16 19.77 14.32
C PHE A 306 -27.74 19.72 14.85
N CYS A 307 -27.52 20.02 16.14
CA CYS A 307 -26.21 19.88 16.78
C CYS A 307 -25.69 18.44 16.71
N VAL A 308 -26.53 17.45 17.03
CA VAL A 308 -26.18 16.01 16.93
C VAL A 308 -25.80 15.65 15.48
N ALA A 309 -26.59 16.08 14.50
CA ALA A 309 -26.35 15.78 13.08
C ALA A 309 -25.07 16.44 12.54
N LEU A 310 -24.82 17.72 12.86
CA LEU A 310 -23.64 18.46 12.41
C LEU A 310 -22.37 17.87 13.04
N LEU A 311 -22.41 17.59 14.34
CA LEU A 311 -21.29 16.97 15.07
C LEU A 311 -20.97 15.59 14.52
N GLY A 312 -22.01 14.77 14.27
CA GLY A 312 -21.83 13.45 13.66
C GLY A 312 -21.24 13.52 12.25
N THR A 313 -21.67 14.51 11.45
CA THR A 313 -21.11 14.77 10.13
C THR A 313 -19.63 15.19 10.21
N GLY A 314 -19.27 16.05 11.16
CA GLY A 314 -17.89 16.47 11.40
C GLY A 314 -16.97 15.29 11.74
N LEU A 315 -17.38 14.44 12.70
CA LEU A 315 -16.64 13.23 13.07
C LEU A 315 -16.54 12.22 11.92
N ALA A 316 -17.61 12.03 11.14
CA ALA A 316 -17.59 11.14 9.98
C ALA A 316 -16.63 11.64 8.88
N LEU A 317 -16.61 12.94 8.59
CA LEU A 317 -15.68 13.54 7.62
C LEU A 317 -14.22 13.41 8.05
N LEU A 318 -13.94 13.59 9.35
CA LEU A 318 -12.62 13.34 9.91
C LEU A 318 -12.21 11.87 9.75
N ASN A 319 -13.13 10.93 9.98
CA ASN A 319 -12.86 9.50 9.83
C ASN A 319 -12.48 9.13 8.38
N PHE A 320 -13.23 9.60 7.38
CA PHE A 320 -12.87 9.41 5.97
C PHE A 320 -11.49 9.99 5.63
N GLY A 321 -11.11 11.08 6.29
CA GLY A 321 -9.79 11.67 6.17
C GLY A 321 -8.66 10.79 6.69
N ILE A 322 -8.89 10.11 7.81
CA ILE A 322 -7.94 9.13 8.35
C ILE A 322 -7.83 7.95 7.39
N ASP A 323 -8.93 7.40 6.87
CA ASP A 323 -8.91 6.28 5.91
C ASP A 323 -8.10 6.60 4.63
N GLU A 324 -8.23 7.83 4.12
CA GLU A 324 -7.45 8.33 2.98
C GLU A 324 -5.96 8.48 3.32
N TYR A 325 -5.64 8.87 4.57
CA TYR A 325 -4.27 8.92 5.06
C TYR A 325 -3.69 7.51 5.28
N VAL A 326 -4.45 6.56 5.82
CA VAL A 326 -3.96 5.20 6.06
C VAL A 326 -3.65 4.47 4.76
N ASN A 327 -4.44 4.72 3.70
CA ASN A 327 -4.32 4.00 2.43
C ASN A 327 -3.43 4.75 1.41
N PRO A 328 -2.19 4.28 1.14
CA PRO A 328 -1.28 4.96 0.19
C PRO A 328 -1.85 5.05 -1.22
N ARG A 329 -2.70 4.09 -1.61
CA ARG A 329 -3.36 4.06 -2.93
C ARG A 329 -4.34 5.22 -3.11
N LEU A 330 -4.98 5.67 -2.03
CA LEU A 330 -5.94 6.78 -2.07
C LEU A 330 -5.24 8.15 -2.04
N ARG A 331 -4.10 8.27 -1.34
CA ARG A 331 -3.27 9.50 -1.35
C ARG A 331 -2.89 9.91 -2.78
N VAL A 332 -2.53 8.92 -3.59
CA VAL A 332 -2.12 9.11 -4.99
C VAL A 332 -3.32 9.40 -5.89
N ALA A 333 -4.46 8.75 -5.65
CA ALA A 333 -5.66 8.94 -6.45
C ALA A 333 -6.25 10.36 -6.29
N GLY A 334 -6.23 10.93 -5.08
CA GLY A 334 -6.81 12.25 -4.79
C GLY A 334 -5.98 13.45 -5.27
N LEU A 335 -4.64 13.33 -5.29
CA LEU A 335 -3.74 14.38 -5.78
C LEU A 335 -3.58 14.38 -7.32
N SER A 336 -4.01 13.31 -7.99
CA SER A 336 -3.72 13.07 -9.39
C SER A 336 -4.30 14.13 -10.33
N ARG A 337 -5.59 14.48 -10.23
CA ARG A 337 -6.24 15.19 -11.34
C ARG A 337 -5.70 16.61 -11.57
N ARG A 338 -5.61 17.43 -10.52
CA ARG A 338 -5.12 18.82 -10.65
C ARG A 338 -3.62 18.91 -10.91
N VAL A 339 -2.83 18.00 -10.33
CA VAL A 339 -1.36 17.99 -10.53
C VAL A 339 -1.00 17.40 -11.89
N ALA A 340 -1.70 16.35 -12.34
CA ALA A 340 -1.55 15.78 -13.68
C ALA A 340 -2.02 16.76 -14.77
N ASP A 341 -3.16 17.44 -14.59
CA ASP A 341 -3.60 18.50 -15.51
C ASP A 341 -2.55 19.63 -15.60
N LYS A 342 -1.95 20.01 -14.47
CA LYS A 342 -0.87 21.03 -14.41
C LYS A 342 0.45 20.55 -15.01
N ALA A 343 0.67 19.24 -15.03
CA ALA A 343 1.82 18.57 -15.66
C ALA A 343 1.57 18.16 -17.12
N GLY A 344 0.43 18.51 -17.71
CA GLY A 344 0.09 18.19 -19.11
C GLY A 344 -0.33 16.74 -19.37
N VAL A 345 -0.55 15.94 -18.32
CA VAL A 345 -0.91 14.52 -18.44
C VAL A 345 -2.43 14.37 -18.49
N SER A 346 -2.96 13.86 -19.60
CA SER A 346 -4.40 13.58 -19.72
C SER A 346 -4.81 12.44 -18.79
N VAL A 347 -5.63 12.73 -17.78
CA VAL A 347 -6.00 11.82 -16.67
C VAL A 347 -7.08 10.78 -17.05
N ARG A 348 -7.33 10.55 -18.34
CA ARG A 348 -8.08 9.34 -18.75
C ARG A 348 -7.11 8.15 -18.73
N SER A 349 -6.52 7.84 -17.57
CA SER A 349 -5.81 6.57 -17.40
C SER A 349 -6.86 5.46 -17.40
N THR A 350 -6.98 4.74 -18.51
CA THR A 350 -7.76 3.50 -18.55
C THR A 350 -7.17 2.53 -17.52
N LEU A 351 -8.04 1.95 -16.70
CA LEU A 351 -7.63 1.12 -15.58
C LEU A 351 -6.84 -0.09 -16.12
N GLY A 352 -5.57 -0.23 -15.74
CA GLY A 352 -4.68 -1.28 -16.25
C GLY A 352 -3.67 -0.84 -17.33
N MET A 353 -3.63 0.44 -17.69
CA MET A 353 -2.67 0.99 -18.65
C MET A 353 -1.69 1.96 -17.98
N THR A 354 -0.39 1.77 -18.22
CA THR A 354 0.62 2.75 -17.79
C THR A 354 0.48 4.04 -18.59
N PRO A 355 0.33 5.20 -17.93
CA PRO A 355 0.35 6.50 -18.61
C PRO A 355 1.75 6.79 -19.14
N VAL A 356 1.81 7.25 -20.38
CA VAL A 356 3.02 7.75 -21.05
C VAL A 356 2.86 9.25 -21.18
N VAL A 357 3.80 10.01 -20.61
CA VAL A 357 3.78 11.47 -20.70
C VAL A 357 4.26 11.87 -22.09
N ARG A 358 3.32 12.25 -22.95
CA ARG A 358 3.62 12.87 -24.25
C ARG A 358 3.58 14.39 -24.02
N ASP A 359 4.70 15.08 -24.25
CA ASP A 359 4.94 16.50 -23.97
C ASP A 359 5.09 16.92 -22.50
N VAL A 360 6.27 16.69 -21.93
CA VAL A 360 6.91 17.75 -21.15
C VAL A 360 8.00 18.31 -22.04
N ARG A 361 7.95 19.63 -22.27
CA ARG A 361 8.94 20.39 -23.03
C ARG A 361 10.33 19.83 -22.80
N ARG A 362 11.02 19.58 -23.92
CA ARG A 362 12.47 19.49 -24.14
C ARG A 362 13.21 20.53 -23.27
N ALA A 363 13.27 20.30 -21.96
CA ALA A 363 13.88 21.18 -20.98
C ALA A 363 15.25 20.61 -20.69
N GLU A 364 16.23 21.16 -21.42
CA GLU A 364 17.62 21.31 -21.01
C GLU A 364 18.30 20.07 -20.42
N ARG A 365 18.64 19.13 -21.30
CA ARG A 365 19.90 18.36 -21.17
C ARG A 365 20.61 18.36 -22.53
N PRO A 366 21.94 18.60 -22.58
CA PRO A 366 22.67 18.56 -23.84
C PRO A 366 22.69 17.13 -24.38
N HIS A 367 22.18 16.91 -25.59
CA HIS A 367 22.49 15.72 -26.37
C HIS A 367 23.98 15.74 -26.73
N PRO A 368 24.77 14.70 -26.47
CA PRO A 368 25.97 14.46 -27.24
C PRO A 368 25.57 14.10 -28.68
N ALA A 369 26.33 14.65 -29.63
CA ALA A 369 26.08 14.56 -31.06
C ALA A 369 25.87 13.13 -31.54
N SER A 370 24.91 12.97 -32.45
CA SER A 370 24.66 11.79 -33.27
C SER A 370 25.96 11.22 -33.84
N LEU A 371 26.30 9.99 -33.46
CA LEU A 371 27.31 9.21 -34.15
C LEU A 371 26.75 8.75 -35.52
N PRO A 372 27.56 8.80 -36.59
CA PRO A 372 27.13 8.36 -37.91
C PRO A 372 27.00 6.83 -38.01
N HIS A 373 25.97 6.41 -38.74
CA HIS A 373 25.65 5.06 -39.18
C HIS A 373 26.88 4.34 -39.79
N PRO A 374 27.21 3.09 -39.41
CA PRO A 374 28.19 2.29 -40.14
C PRO A 374 27.48 1.49 -41.24
N ASP A 375 26.97 2.17 -42.27
CA ASP A 375 26.58 1.55 -43.54
C ASP A 375 27.73 1.73 -44.55
N SER A 376 28.83 1.00 -44.38
CA SER A 376 29.76 0.65 -45.47
C SER A 376 30.91 -0.23 -44.98
N LEU A 377 30.66 -1.52 -44.74
CA LEU A 377 31.72 -2.52 -44.89
C LEU A 377 31.18 -3.71 -45.65
N ARG A 378 31.94 -4.07 -46.69
CA ARG A 378 31.65 -5.06 -47.71
C ARG A 378 31.49 -6.45 -47.10
N GLU A 379 30.46 -7.12 -47.60
CA GLU A 379 30.20 -8.55 -47.52
C GLU A 379 31.31 -9.29 -48.29
N SER A 380 32.21 -9.97 -47.59
CA SER A 380 32.99 -11.11 -48.11
C SER A 380 33.65 -11.90 -46.98
N ASP A 381 33.17 -13.14 -46.85
CA ASP A 381 33.83 -14.35 -46.32
C ASP A 381 34.27 -14.41 -44.85
N LEU A 382 33.43 -15.00 -43.99
CA LEU A 382 33.79 -15.89 -42.87
C LEU A 382 32.59 -16.82 -42.54
N PRO A 383 32.81 -18.10 -42.18
CA PRO A 383 31.74 -19.10 -42.08
C PRO A 383 30.97 -19.05 -40.74
N THR A 384 29.71 -19.44 -40.82
CA THR A 384 28.60 -19.40 -39.84
C THR A 384 28.76 -20.18 -38.53
N SER A 385 28.29 -19.58 -37.41
CA SER A 385 27.52 -20.25 -36.34
C SER A 385 26.81 -19.27 -35.36
N GLY A 386 25.47 -19.26 -35.34
CA GLY A 386 24.72 -19.49 -34.09
C GLY A 386 23.92 -18.40 -33.35
N VAL A 387 24.24 -17.11 -33.40
CA VAL A 387 23.46 -16.06 -32.67
C VAL A 387 22.94 -15.01 -33.65
N GLY A 388 21.62 -14.89 -33.75
CA GLY A 388 20.99 -13.89 -34.63
C GLY A 388 21.34 -12.47 -34.19
N THR A 389 21.92 -11.68 -35.10
CA THR A 389 22.22 -10.25 -34.89
C THR A 389 20.97 -9.37 -34.85
N ASP A 390 19.79 -9.95 -35.13
CA ASP A 390 18.51 -9.27 -35.28
C ASP A 390 17.83 -8.98 -33.91
N PRO A 391 17.61 -7.71 -33.54
CA PRO A 391 16.91 -7.34 -32.31
C PRO A 391 15.42 -7.70 -32.37
N VAL A 392 14.87 -8.18 -31.25
CA VAL A 392 13.42 -8.43 -31.10
C VAL A 392 12.74 -7.39 -30.20
N LEU A 393 13.45 -6.89 -29.20
CA LEU A 393 12.98 -5.84 -28.31
C LEU A 393 14.12 -4.86 -28.03
N GLU A 394 13.88 -3.58 -28.31
CA GLU A 394 14.80 -2.50 -28.01
C GLU A 394 14.15 -1.48 -27.08
N ILE A 395 14.80 -1.21 -25.96
CA ILE A 395 14.47 -0.16 -25.01
C ILE A 395 15.52 0.94 -25.18
N ARG A 396 15.08 2.17 -25.43
CA ARG A 396 15.96 3.32 -25.67
C ARG A 396 15.61 4.47 -24.73
N GLY A 397 16.54 4.90 -23.88
CA GLY A 397 16.39 6.01 -22.94
C GLY A 397 15.16 5.95 -22.04
N LEU A 398 14.71 4.74 -21.66
CA LEU A 398 13.47 4.57 -20.90
C LEU A 398 13.61 5.13 -19.48
N SER A 399 12.70 6.02 -19.11
CA SER A 399 12.64 6.64 -17.79
C SER A 399 11.24 6.51 -17.18
N VAL A 400 11.19 6.15 -15.90
CA VAL A 400 9.95 5.83 -15.18
C VAL A 400 9.97 6.44 -13.79
N ASP A 401 8.93 7.20 -13.50
CA ASP A 401 8.73 7.89 -12.22
C ASP A 401 7.51 7.34 -11.49
N TYR A 402 7.60 7.21 -10.16
CA TYR A 402 6.44 7.00 -9.30
C TYR A 402 6.11 8.31 -8.57
N GLY A 403 4.98 8.92 -8.93
CA GLY A 403 4.53 10.18 -8.35
C GLY A 403 4.71 11.35 -9.32
N TYR A 404 4.50 12.58 -8.83
CA TYR A 404 4.55 13.80 -9.64
C TYR A 404 5.38 14.88 -8.94
N GLY A 405 6.09 15.68 -9.73
CA GLY A 405 6.89 16.82 -9.23
C GLY A 405 8.15 16.42 -8.49
N ASP A 406 8.68 17.32 -7.67
CA ASP A 406 9.99 17.16 -6.99
C ASP A 406 10.03 16.02 -5.95
N GLU A 407 8.87 15.49 -5.55
CA GLU A 407 8.79 14.33 -4.64
C GLU A 407 8.66 12.98 -5.38
N ALA A 408 8.71 12.99 -6.73
CA ALA A 408 8.63 11.76 -7.52
C ALA A 408 9.85 10.85 -7.29
N VAL A 409 9.60 9.55 -7.26
CA VAL A 409 10.67 8.55 -7.18
C VAL A 409 11.08 8.18 -8.59
N HIS A 410 12.30 8.54 -8.98
CA HIS A 410 12.89 8.14 -10.26
C HIS A 410 13.35 6.67 -10.19
N ALA A 411 12.45 5.75 -10.54
CA ALA A 411 12.67 4.31 -10.38
C ALA A 411 13.47 3.70 -11.54
N VAL A 412 13.40 4.29 -12.72
CA VAL A 412 14.21 3.94 -13.89
C VAL A 412 14.66 5.23 -14.55
N VAL A 413 15.95 5.35 -14.86
CA VAL A 413 16.51 6.58 -15.43
C VAL A 413 17.40 6.24 -16.62
N ASP A 414 16.96 6.66 -17.80
CA ASP A 414 17.74 6.65 -19.04
C ASP A 414 18.36 5.28 -19.35
N CYS A 415 17.53 4.23 -19.36
CA CYS A 415 17.99 2.86 -19.57
C CYS A 415 17.87 2.45 -21.03
N ASP A 416 18.99 1.97 -21.60
CA ASP A 416 19.08 1.36 -22.92
C ASP A 416 19.30 -0.16 -22.81
N LEU A 417 18.42 -0.95 -23.43
CA LEU A 417 18.49 -2.42 -23.37
C LEU A 417 18.07 -3.02 -24.72
N THR A 418 18.87 -3.96 -25.23
CA THR A 418 18.57 -4.64 -26.50
C THR A 418 18.53 -6.14 -26.27
N LEU A 419 17.40 -6.76 -26.58
CA LEU A 419 17.22 -8.21 -26.57
C LEU A 419 17.18 -8.72 -28.02
N ARG A 420 18.05 -9.68 -28.34
CA ARG A 420 18.11 -10.32 -29.67
C ARG A 420 17.30 -11.60 -29.71
N ARG A 421 16.95 -12.04 -30.91
CA ARG A 421 16.16 -13.28 -31.10
C ARG A 421 16.93 -14.50 -30.61
N GLY A 422 16.23 -15.37 -29.86
CA GLY A 422 16.82 -16.57 -29.25
C GLY A 422 17.82 -16.29 -28.13
N GLN A 423 18.13 -15.03 -27.84
CA GLN A 423 19.05 -14.64 -26.78
C GLN A 423 18.35 -14.73 -25.41
N VAL A 424 19.11 -15.12 -24.39
CA VAL A 424 18.73 -14.88 -22.99
C VAL A 424 19.58 -13.77 -22.40
N LEU A 425 18.89 -12.68 -22.08
CA LEU A 425 19.46 -11.50 -21.44
C LEU A 425 19.11 -11.52 -19.95
N GLY A 426 20.13 -11.60 -19.11
CA GLY A 426 20.00 -11.49 -17.66
C GLY A 426 19.92 -10.03 -17.21
N LEU A 427 19.01 -9.71 -16.30
CA LEU A 427 18.93 -8.42 -15.61
C LEU A 427 19.12 -8.63 -14.11
N ALA A 428 20.28 -8.21 -13.60
CA ALA A 428 20.71 -8.43 -12.23
C ALA A 428 20.67 -7.16 -11.37
N GLY A 429 20.58 -7.32 -10.05
CA GLY A 429 20.71 -6.20 -9.09
C GLY A 429 19.97 -6.45 -7.78
N GLU A 430 20.28 -5.67 -6.76
CA GLU A 430 19.64 -5.73 -5.43
C GLU A 430 18.13 -5.42 -5.50
N SER A 431 17.37 -5.85 -4.49
CA SER A 431 15.95 -5.51 -4.38
C SER A 431 15.76 -3.99 -4.40
N GLY A 432 14.75 -3.51 -5.14
CA GLY A 432 14.50 -2.07 -5.29
C GLY A 432 15.41 -1.35 -6.29
N SER A 433 16.27 -2.03 -7.05
CA SER A 433 17.14 -1.38 -8.05
C SER A 433 16.44 -0.89 -9.33
N GLY A 434 15.17 -1.26 -9.54
CA GLY A 434 14.34 -0.82 -10.69
C GLY A 434 14.07 -1.90 -11.77
N LYS A 435 14.55 -3.14 -11.58
CA LYS A 435 14.46 -4.22 -12.60
C LYS A 435 13.03 -4.54 -13.06
N THR A 436 12.15 -4.87 -12.11
CA THR A 436 10.72 -5.12 -12.38
C THR A 436 10.05 -3.89 -13.00
N THR A 437 10.42 -2.69 -12.54
CA THR A 437 9.87 -1.45 -13.10
C THR A 437 10.26 -1.26 -14.57
N LEU A 438 11.53 -1.50 -14.92
CA LEU A 438 12.02 -1.43 -16.30
C LEU A 438 11.25 -2.41 -17.20
N ALA A 439 11.16 -3.67 -16.79
CA ALA A 439 10.54 -4.72 -17.59
C ALA A 439 9.04 -4.52 -17.79
N LEU A 440 8.30 -4.13 -16.73
CA LEU A 440 6.86 -3.87 -16.83
C LEU A 440 6.56 -2.54 -17.53
N ALA A 441 7.44 -1.54 -17.44
CA ALA A 441 7.30 -0.29 -18.19
C ALA A 441 7.43 -0.54 -19.69
N ALA A 442 8.36 -1.40 -20.11
CA ALA A 442 8.62 -1.71 -21.51
C ALA A 442 7.34 -2.12 -22.26
N ILE A 443 6.45 -2.84 -21.58
CA ILE A 443 5.18 -3.34 -22.11
C ILE A 443 3.94 -2.64 -21.52
N ARG A 444 4.12 -1.51 -20.82
CA ARG A 444 3.06 -0.67 -20.21
C ARG A 444 2.12 -1.38 -19.22
N LEU A 445 2.66 -2.27 -18.39
CA LEU A 445 1.91 -3.01 -17.34
C LEU A 445 2.01 -2.39 -15.93
N LEU A 446 2.73 -1.28 -15.76
CA LEU A 446 2.78 -0.56 -14.50
C LEU A 446 1.44 0.09 -14.14
N ARG A 447 1.09 0.03 -12.85
CA ARG A 447 -0.10 0.67 -12.29
C ARG A 447 0.25 2.05 -11.71
N ALA A 448 -0.73 2.95 -11.66
CA ALA A 448 -0.59 4.23 -10.95
C ALA A 448 -0.05 4.01 -9.51
N PRO A 449 0.88 4.85 -9.00
CA PRO A 449 1.36 6.15 -9.52
C PRO A 449 2.42 6.13 -10.64
N ALA A 450 2.78 4.97 -11.20
CA ALA A 450 3.85 4.93 -12.20
C ALA A 450 3.51 5.74 -13.46
N LEU A 451 4.49 6.49 -13.96
CA LEU A 451 4.43 7.27 -15.19
C LEU A 451 5.70 7.03 -16.00
N ILE A 452 5.56 6.79 -17.29
CA ILE A 452 6.69 6.74 -18.21
C ILE A 452 6.94 8.17 -18.69
N THR A 453 8.10 8.73 -18.35
CA THR A 453 8.44 10.15 -18.56
C THR A 453 9.28 10.37 -19.81
N ALA A 454 10.05 9.38 -20.24
CA ALA A 454 10.86 9.45 -21.45
C ALA A 454 11.17 8.05 -22.00
N GLY A 455 11.65 8.03 -23.24
CA GLY A 455 12.18 6.85 -23.91
C GLY A 455 11.29 6.32 -25.03
N GLN A 456 11.74 5.24 -25.64
CA GLN A 456 11.08 4.53 -26.73
C GLN A 456 11.28 3.03 -26.54
N VAL A 457 10.25 2.23 -26.87
CA VAL A 457 10.34 0.76 -26.79
C VAL A 457 9.88 0.16 -28.10
N LEU A 458 10.81 -0.35 -28.90
CA LEU A 458 10.56 -0.92 -30.22
C LEU A 458 10.48 -2.44 -30.10
N PHE A 459 9.35 -3.02 -30.49
CA PHE A 459 9.18 -4.45 -30.67
C PHE A 459 9.21 -4.79 -32.15
N HIS A 460 10.14 -5.65 -32.56
CA HIS A 460 10.28 -6.11 -33.94
C HIS A 460 9.59 -7.46 -34.07
N SER A 461 8.42 -7.51 -34.71
CA SER A 461 7.70 -8.76 -34.94
C SER A 461 8.13 -9.41 -36.25
N LYS A 462 8.43 -10.72 -36.22
CA LYS A 462 8.49 -11.55 -37.43
C LYS A 462 7.13 -12.18 -37.69
N PRO A 463 6.74 -12.41 -38.97
CA PRO A 463 5.54 -13.16 -39.28
C PRO A 463 5.67 -14.59 -38.75
N VAL A 464 5.05 -14.85 -37.60
CA VAL A 464 4.75 -16.21 -37.13
C VAL A 464 3.46 -16.65 -37.83
N SER A 465 3.37 -17.92 -38.24
CA SER A 465 2.18 -18.48 -38.88
C SER A 465 0.92 -18.22 -38.04
N GLY A 466 0.15 -17.18 -38.40
CA GLY A 466 -1.09 -16.78 -37.72
C GLY A 466 -1.01 -15.52 -36.83
N GLY A 467 0.11 -14.81 -36.78
CA GLY A 467 0.25 -13.51 -36.10
C GLY A 467 -0.28 -12.34 -36.93
N SER A 468 -0.91 -11.35 -36.29
CA SER A 468 -1.56 -10.21 -36.96
C SER A 468 -0.67 -8.96 -37.11
N VAL A 469 0.54 -8.96 -36.53
CA VAL A 469 1.44 -7.80 -36.56
C VAL A 469 2.72 -8.16 -37.31
N THR A 470 2.93 -7.51 -38.45
CA THR A 470 4.17 -7.57 -39.23
C THR A 470 4.88 -6.22 -39.16
N GLY A 471 6.15 -6.23 -38.77
CA GLY A 471 6.98 -5.01 -38.70
C GLY A 471 7.36 -4.60 -37.27
N SER A 472 7.74 -3.33 -37.12
CA SER A 472 8.22 -2.77 -35.85
C SER A 472 7.14 -1.90 -35.21
N VAL A 473 6.83 -2.14 -33.95
CA VAL A 473 5.82 -1.39 -33.18
C VAL A 473 6.50 -0.68 -32.01
N ASP A 474 6.26 0.62 -31.87
CA ASP A 474 6.64 1.37 -30.67
C ASP A 474 5.57 1.18 -29.59
N LEU A 475 5.87 0.39 -28.56
CA LEU A 475 4.93 0.03 -27.48
C LEU A 475 4.50 1.24 -26.63
N LEU A 476 5.30 2.31 -26.59
CA LEU A 476 4.96 3.54 -25.87
C LEU A 476 4.03 4.44 -26.70
N ALA A 477 4.17 4.39 -28.03
CA ALA A 477 3.31 5.08 -28.97
C ALA A 477 1.99 4.34 -29.24
N ALA A 478 1.98 3.01 -29.08
CA ALA A 478 0.87 2.14 -29.43
C ALA A 478 -0.44 2.44 -28.69
N ASP A 479 -1.56 2.22 -29.37
CA ASP A 479 -2.89 2.29 -28.78
C ASP A 479 -3.25 1.01 -27.99
N GLU A 480 -4.46 0.97 -27.43
CA GLU A 480 -4.90 -0.15 -26.59
C GLU A 480 -5.12 -1.44 -27.39
N ASP A 481 -5.58 -1.33 -28.64
CA ASP A 481 -5.87 -2.50 -29.49
C ASP A 481 -4.58 -3.09 -30.05
N GLU A 482 -3.62 -2.26 -30.44
CA GLU A 482 -2.25 -2.67 -30.83
C GLU A 482 -1.56 -3.37 -29.65
N LEU A 483 -1.60 -2.77 -28.46
CA LEU A 483 -1.00 -3.39 -27.27
C LEU A 483 -1.69 -4.70 -26.89
N ARG A 484 -3.01 -4.80 -27.01
CA ARG A 484 -3.75 -6.05 -26.78
C ARG A 484 -3.35 -7.14 -27.76
N THR A 485 -2.97 -6.76 -28.97
CA THR A 485 -2.55 -7.67 -30.04
C THR A 485 -1.12 -8.16 -29.86
N VAL A 486 -0.25 -7.37 -29.23
CA VAL A 486 1.14 -7.73 -28.92
C VAL A 486 1.24 -8.48 -27.57
N ARG A 487 0.49 -8.03 -26.56
CA ARG A 487 0.55 -8.59 -25.21
C ARG A 487 0.01 -10.02 -25.19
N TRP A 488 0.77 -10.88 -24.52
CA TRP A 488 0.51 -12.29 -24.31
C TRP A 488 0.62 -13.19 -25.54
N SER A 489 0.30 -12.68 -26.74
CA SER A 489 0.51 -13.35 -28.03
C SER A 489 1.95 -13.29 -28.50
N GLU A 490 2.55 -12.11 -28.52
CA GLU A 490 3.91 -11.90 -29.05
C GLU A 490 4.93 -11.69 -27.91
N ILE A 491 4.50 -11.03 -26.83
CA ILE A 491 5.31 -10.81 -25.62
C ILE A 491 4.54 -11.31 -24.40
N SER A 492 5.07 -12.32 -23.71
CA SER A 492 4.47 -12.84 -22.47
C SER A 492 5.31 -12.50 -21.25
N VAL A 493 4.68 -12.47 -20.07
CA VAL A 493 5.34 -12.15 -18.80
C VAL A 493 4.95 -13.13 -17.71
N VAL A 494 5.95 -13.62 -16.99
CA VAL A 494 5.81 -14.33 -15.73
C VAL A 494 6.20 -13.36 -14.62
N LEU A 495 5.21 -12.90 -13.85
CA LEU A 495 5.40 -11.88 -12.81
C LEU A 495 6.03 -12.47 -11.54
N GLN A 496 6.69 -11.61 -10.77
CA GLN A 496 7.21 -11.91 -9.43
C GLN A 496 6.07 -12.41 -8.52
N SER A 497 6.32 -13.50 -7.77
CA SER A 497 5.28 -14.17 -6.95
C SER A 497 4.08 -14.64 -7.79
N SER A 498 4.36 -15.24 -8.93
CA SER A 498 3.44 -16.02 -9.79
C SER A 498 2.44 -16.91 -9.03
N LEU A 499 2.80 -17.37 -7.81
CA LEU A 499 1.93 -18.11 -6.89
C LEU A 499 0.63 -17.36 -6.55
N ASN A 500 0.64 -16.03 -6.66
CA ASN A 500 -0.51 -15.14 -6.46
C ASN A 500 -1.16 -14.67 -7.77
N ALA A 501 -0.57 -15.01 -8.93
CA ALA A 501 -1.11 -14.62 -10.24
C ALA A 501 -2.28 -15.51 -10.67
N LEU A 502 -2.29 -16.78 -10.23
CA LEU A 502 -3.42 -17.69 -10.44
C LEU A 502 -4.61 -17.29 -9.57
N ASN A 503 -5.79 -17.24 -10.17
CA ASN A 503 -7.03 -17.00 -9.43
C ASN A 503 -7.38 -18.25 -8.57
N PRO A 504 -7.38 -18.15 -7.23
CA PRO A 504 -7.46 -19.31 -6.35
C PRO A 504 -8.86 -19.94 -6.28
N VAL A 505 -9.90 -19.27 -6.78
CA VAL A 505 -11.30 -19.70 -6.72
C VAL A 505 -11.83 -20.29 -8.04
N ILE A 506 -10.97 -20.43 -9.05
CA ILE A 506 -11.29 -21.13 -10.31
C ILE A 506 -10.22 -22.18 -10.60
N THR A 507 -10.58 -23.20 -11.38
CA THR A 507 -9.64 -24.27 -11.73
C THR A 507 -8.55 -23.77 -12.67
N VAL A 508 -7.43 -24.50 -12.72
CA VAL A 508 -6.34 -24.22 -13.64
C VAL A 508 -6.83 -24.28 -15.09
N GLY A 509 -7.60 -25.31 -15.46
CA GLY A 509 -8.15 -25.45 -16.80
C GLY A 509 -9.13 -24.33 -17.20
N ALA A 510 -9.88 -23.76 -16.26
CA ALA A 510 -10.72 -22.59 -16.53
C ALA A 510 -9.90 -21.35 -16.92
N GLN A 511 -8.71 -21.19 -16.32
CA GLN A 511 -7.80 -20.09 -16.64
C GLN A 511 -7.16 -20.26 -18.03
N PHE A 512 -6.76 -21.48 -18.40
CA PHE A 512 -6.30 -21.78 -19.76
C PHE A 512 -7.42 -21.59 -20.80
N ASP A 513 -8.66 -22.03 -20.52
CA ASP A 513 -9.79 -21.81 -21.43
C ASP A 513 -10.08 -20.32 -21.63
N ASP A 514 -10.03 -19.51 -20.56
CA ASP A 514 -10.25 -18.06 -20.67
C ASP A 514 -9.20 -17.41 -21.58
N LEU A 515 -7.92 -17.75 -21.40
CA LEU A 515 -6.82 -17.29 -22.24
C LEU A 515 -7.01 -17.67 -23.71
N LEU A 516 -7.22 -18.96 -23.99
CA LEU A 516 -7.36 -19.48 -25.35
C LEU A 516 -8.63 -18.98 -26.02
N ARG A 517 -9.71 -18.76 -25.28
CA ARG A 517 -10.97 -18.21 -25.80
C ARG A 517 -10.78 -16.77 -26.27
N VAL A 518 -10.01 -15.96 -25.55
CA VAL A 518 -9.76 -14.55 -25.91
C VAL A 518 -8.83 -14.43 -27.11
N HIS A 519 -7.72 -15.17 -27.14
CA HIS A 519 -6.68 -14.98 -28.15
C HIS A 519 -6.76 -15.96 -29.33
N ARG A 520 -7.46 -17.09 -29.20
CA ARG A 520 -7.67 -18.09 -30.25
C ARG A 520 -9.18 -18.42 -30.38
N PRO A 521 -10.04 -17.43 -30.69
CA PRO A 521 -11.50 -17.59 -30.67
C PRO A 521 -12.04 -18.63 -31.66
N ARG A 522 -11.25 -19.00 -32.67
CA ARG A 522 -11.61 -20.04 -33.66
C ARG A 522 -11.52 -21.47 -33.09
N LEU A 523 -10.84 -21.68 -31.97
CA LEU A 523 -10.74 -22.99 -31.35
C LEU A 523 -12.07 -23.38 -30.68
N SER A 524 -12.55 -24.59 -30.98
CA SER A 524 -13.69 -25.17 -30.29
C SER A 524 -13.39 -25.41 -28.81
N ARG A 525 -14.42 -25.57 -27.98
CA ARG A 525 -14.23 -25.85 -26.54
C ARG A 525 -13.42 -27.13 -26.30
N SER A 526 -13.64 -28.19 -27.09
CA SER A 526 -12.87 -29.43 -26.97
C SER A 526 -11.41 -29.22 -27.37
N SER A 527 -11.15 -28.52 -28.47
CA SER A 527 -9.78 -28.20 -28.92
C SER A 527 -9.02 -27.34 -27.91
N ARG A 528 -9.69 -26.40 -27.23
CA ARG A 528 -9.06 -25.62 -26.16
C ARG A 528 -8.69 -26.47 -24.96
N HIS A 529 -9.55 -27.44 -24.58
CA HIS A 529 -9.25 -28.35 -23.49
C HIS A 529 -8.06 -29.26 -23.81
N GLU A 530 -8.02 -29.84 -25.01
CA GLU A 530 -6.90 -30.66 -25.50
C GLU A 530 -5.59 -29.87 -25.51
N ARG A 531 -5.60 -28.65 -26.10
CA ARG A 531 -4.44 -27.76 -26.09
C ARG A 531 -3.98 -27.38 -24.68
N SER A 532 -4.91 -27.18 -23.75
CA SER A 532 -4.57 -26.91 -22.34
C SER A 532 -3.85 -28.10 -21.69
N GLY A 533 -4.24 -29.33 -22.05
CA GLY A 533 -3.58 -30.55 -21.62
C GLY A 533 -2.15 -30.64 -22.15
N GLU A 534 -1.97 -30.42 -23.46
CA GLU A 534 -0.65 -30.39 -24.10
C GLU A 534 0.30 -29.38 -23.44
N LEU A 535 -0.22 -28.20 -23.09
CA LEU A 535 0.57 -27.14 -22.44
C LEU A 535 1.00 -27.52 -21.02
N LEU A 536 0.15 -28.22 -20.25
CA LEU A 536 0.56 -28.74 -18.94
C LEU A 536 1.57 -29.87 -19.08
N ASP A 537 1.37 -30.79 -20.01
CA ASP A 537 2.29 -31.90 -20.24
C ASP A 537 3.68 -31.39 -20.68
N MET A 538 3.72 -30.28 -21.44
CA MET A 538 4.95 -29.60 -21.87
C MET A 538 5.81 -29.11 -20.69
N VAL A 539 5.20 -28.78 -19.54
CA VAL A 539 5.90 -28.34 -18.32
C VAL A 539 5.96 -29.45 -17.25
N GLY A 540 5.76 -30.70 -17.64
CA GLY A 540 5.85 -31.86 -16.76
C GLY A 540 4.67 -32.02 -15.78
N ILE A 541 3.53 -31.39 -16.05
CA ILE A 541 2.31 -31.55 -15.25
C ILE A 541 1.30 -32.38 -16.04
N ASN A 542 0.83 -33.49 -15.47
CA ASN A 542 -0.21 -34.29 -16.10
C ASN A 542 -1.51 -33.48 -16.33
N ALA A 543 -2.07 -33.58 -17.54
CA ALA A 543 -3.32 -32.93 -17.96
C ALA A 543 -4.52 -33.12 -16.99
N ASP A 544 -4.58 -34.18 -16.19
CA ASP A 544 -5.63 -34.37 -15.17
C ASP A 544 -5.71 -33.21 -14.16
N ARG A 545 -4.59 -32.50 -13.95
CA ARG A 545 -4.49 -31.33 -13.06
C ARG A 545 -5.20 -30.08 -13.59
N LEU A 546 -5.73 -30.08 -14.82
CA LEU A 546 -6.62 -29.02 -15.30
C LEU A 546 -7.87 -28.86 -14.42
N ARG A 547 -8.29 -29.92 -13.74
CA ARG A 547 -9.44 -29.89 -12.82
C ARG A 547 -9.08 -29.37 -11.43
N SER A 548 -7.80 -29.27 -11.11
CA SER A 548 -7.34 -28.82 -9.80
C SER A 548 -7.46 -27.30 -9.65
N TYR A 549 -7.65 -26.87 -8.41
CA TYR A 549 -7.52 -25.46 -8.03
C TYR A 549 -6.06 -25.12 -7.72
N PRO A 550 -5.64 -23.85 -7.85
CA PRO A 550 -4.25 -23.45 -7.56
C PRO A 550 -3.75 -23.83 -6.15
N HIS A 551 -4.63 -23.81 -5.15
CA HIS A 551 -4.29 -24.18 -3.78
C HIS A 551 -4.09 -25.69 -3.57
N GLU A 552 -4.47 -26.53 -4.54
CA GLU A 552 -4.22 -27.97 -4.55
C GLU A 552 -2.89 -28.34 -5.22
N LEU A 553 -2.17 -27.35 -5.77
CA LEU A 553 -0.89 -27.52 -6.45
C LEU A 553 0.29 -27.10 -5.55
N SER A 554 1.41 -27.82 -5.67
CA SER A 554 2.68 -27.40 -5.05
C SER A 554 3.15 -26.05 -5.60
N GLY A 555 4.08 -25.38 -4.92
CA GLY A 555 4.64 -24.11 -5.40
C GLY A 555 5.27 -24.26 -6.80
N GLY A 556 6.07 -25.31 -7.01
CA GLY A 556 6.67 -25.61 -8.31
C GLY A 556 5.65 -25.94 -9.39
N MET A 557 4.57 -26.67 -9.07
CA MET A 557 3.49 -26.95 -10.03
C MET A 557 2.74 -25.67 -10.42
N ARG A 558 2.51 -24.75 -9.49
CA ARG A 558 1.90 -23.44 -9.81
C ARG A 558 2.80 -22.62 -10.72
N GLN A 559 4.11 -22.61 -10.45
CA GLN A 559 5.09 -21.93 -11.30
C GLN A 559 5.10 -22.50 -12.73
N ARG A 560 5.20 -23.83 -12.85
CA ARG A 560 5.14 -24.54 -14.14
C ARG A 560 3.84 -24.27 -14.89
N ALA A 561 2.69 -24.30 -14.21
CA ALA A 561 1.40 -23.96 -14.83
C ALA A 561 1.36 -22.50 -15.35
N MET A 562 1.97 -21.55 -14.63
CA MET A 562 2.10 -20.16 -15.09
C MET A 562 3.01 -20.03 -16.31
N ILE A 563 4.14 -20.76 -16.35
CA ILE A 563 5.03 -20.84 -17.51
C ILE A 563 4.28 -21.40 -18.72
N ALA A 564 3.52 -22.50 -18.54
CA ALA A 564 2.69 -23.08 -19.59
C ALA A 564 1.65 -22.09 -20.14
N MET A 565 0.99 -21.30 -19.29
CA MET A 565 0.08 -20.25 -19.75
C MET A 565 0.79 -19.12 -20.50
N ALA A 566 2.00 -18.75 -20.08
CA ALA A 566 2.80 -17.74 -20.76
C ALA A 566 3.32 -18.21 -22.13
N LEU A 567 3.48 -19.53 -22.32
CA LEU A 567 3.87 -20.17 -23.59
C LEU A 567 2.68 -20.54 -24.48
N ALA A 568 1.45 -20.43 -23.97
CA ALA A 568 0.25 -20.94 -24.63
C ALA A 568 0.03 -20.40 -26.06
N LEU A 569 0.50 -19.18 -26.33
CA LEU A 569 0.37 -18.50 -27.61
C LEU A 569 1.67 -18.43 -28.42
N GLU A 570 2.72 -19.12 -27.98
CA GLU A 570 4.03 -19.20 -28.64
C GLU A 570 4.67 -17.81 -28.85
N PRO A 571 4.96 -17.07 -27.76
CA PRO A 571 5.46 -15.70 -27.83
C PRO A 571 6.89 -15.64 -28.41
N GLN A 572 7.23 -14.53 -29.06
CA GLN A 572 8.60 -14.25 -29.53
C GLN A 572 9.51 -13.75 -28.40
N VAL A 573 8.93 -13.12 -27.37
CA VAL A 573 9.64 -12.61 -26.19
C VAL A 573 8.96 -13.07 -24.91
N MET A 574 9.75 -13.56 -23.96
CA MET A 574 9.30 -13.93 -22.63
C MET A 574 10.05 -13.13 -21.56
N ILE A 575 9.32 -12.39 -20.73
CA ILE A 575 9.89 -11.69 -19.57
C ILE A 575 9.65 -12.54 -18.34
N LEU A 576 10.73 -12.93 -17.67
CA LEU A 576 10.72 -13.79 -16.49
C LEU A 576 11.18 -12.98 -15.28
N ASP A 577 10.24 -12.50 -14.45
CA ASP A 577 10.56 -11.71 -13.26
C ASP A 577 10.62 -12.57 -12.01
N GLU A 578 11.84 -12.89 -11.57
CA GLU A 578 12.10 -13.74 -10.41
C GLU A 578 11.32 -15.08 -10.45
N PRO A 579 11.45 -15.87 -11.54
CA PRO A 579 10.59 -17.03 -11.78
C PRO A 579 10.85 -18.19 -10.81
N THR A 580 11.94 -18.15 -10.04
CA THR A 580 12.34 -19.19 -9.10
C THR A 580 12.23 -18.76 -7.64
N THR A 581 11.83 -17.53 -7.36
CA THR A 581 11.68 -17.04 -5.98
C THR A 581 10.60 -17.86 -5.23
N ALA A 582 10.86 -18.17 -3.96
CA ALA A 582 10.00 -18.96 -3.07
C ALA A 582 9.88 -20.47 -3.40
N LEU A 583 10.80 -21.01 -4.20
CA LEU A 583 10.96 -22.45 -4.44
C LEU A 583 12.24 -22.98 -3.78
N ASP A 584 12.28 -24.28 -3.46
CA ASP A 584 13.49 -24.92 -2.97
C ASP A 584 14.53 -25.07 -4.09
N VAL A 585 15.82 -25.12 -3.73
CA VAL A 585 16.96 -25.07 -4.66
C VAL A 585 16.91 -26.19 -5.72
N VAL A 586 16.38 -27.36 -5.39
CA VAL A 586 16.26 -28.48 -6.34
C VAL A 586 15.18 -28.17 -7.38
N THR A 587 13.98 -27.79 -6.92
CA THR A 587 12.88 -27.39 -7.81
C THR A 587 13.24 -26.17 -8.67
N GLN A 588 13.99 -25.21 -8.13
CA GLN A 588 14.48 -24.06 -8.89
C GLN A 588 15.30 -24.51 -10.10
N ARG A 589 16.27 -25.41 -9.91
CA ARG A 589 17.12 -25.94 -10.97
C ARG A 589 16.31 -26.66 -12.05
N GLU A 590 15.41 -27.55 -11.65
CA GLU A 590 14.56 -28.29 -12.59
C GLU A 590 13.73 -27.36 -13.48
N ILE A 591 13.12 -26.32 -12.89
CA ILE A 591 12.32 -25.35 -13.65
C ILE A 591 13.18 -24.55 -14.64
N LEU A 592 14.42 -24.25 -14.27
CA LEU A 592 15.33 -23.51 -15.15
C LEU A 592 15.82 -24.37 -16.31
N GLU A 593 16.21 -25.62 -16.05
CA GLU A 593 16.58 -26.57 -17.11
C GLU A 593 15.42 -26.77 -18.10
N GLU A 594 14.18 -26.89 -17.59
CA GLU A 594 12.98 -26.94 -18.44
C GLU A 594 12.76 -25.66 -19.24
N LEU A 595 12.91 -24.48 -18.63
CA LEU A 595 12.76 -23.20 -19.33
C LEU A 595 13.80 -23.04 -20.46
N ILE A 596 15.04 -23.46 -20.25
CA ILE A 596 16.07 -23.48 -21.29
C ILE A 596 15.66 -24.41 -22.42
N ALA A 597 15.27 -25.65 -22.10
CA ALA A 597 14.86 -26.63 -23.11
C ALA A 597 13.65 -26.13 -23.93
N LEU A 598 12.71 -25.43 -23.30
CA LEU A 598 11.56 -24.82 -23.97
C LEU A 598 11.96 -23.66 -24.86
N ARG A 599 12.90 -22.81 -24.42
CA ARG A 599 13.48 -21.74 -25.22
C ARG A 599 14.20 -22.28 -26.46
N ASP A 600 15.01 -23.33 -26.31
CA ASP A 600 15.71 -23.96 -27.44
C ASP A 600 14.73 -24.63 -28.41
N ARG A 601 13.66 -25.24 -27.89
CA ARG A 601 12.63 -25.90 -28.70
C ARG A 601 11.71 -24.93 -29.44
N LEU A 602 11.33 -23.81 -28.80
CA LEU A 602 10.33 -22.86 -29.31
C LEU A 602 10.96 -21.60 -29.94
N GLY A 603 12.24 -21.34 -29.70
CA GLY A 603 13.01 -20.26 -30.32
C GLY A 603 12.69 -18.84 -29.83
N PHE A 604 12.08 -18.68 -28.66
CA PHE A 604 11.77 -17.37 -28.10
C PHE A 604 12.99 -16.71 -27.44
N ALA A 605 13.05 -15.38 -27.43
CA ALA A 605 14.04 -14.64 -26.65
C ALA A 605 13.54 -14.44 -25.21
N ALA A 606 14.43 -14.47 -24.22
CA ALA A 606 14.03 -14.27 -22.82
C ALA A 606 14.78 -13.12 -22.13
N LEU A 607 14.04 -12.26 -21.45
CA LEU A 607 14.57 -11.33 -20.47
C LEU A 607 14.41 -11.96 -19.08
N PHE A 608 15.50 -12.41 -18.50
CA PHE A 608 15.52 -13.10 -17.21
C PHE A 608 15.95 -12.17 -16.09
N ILE A 609 15.05 -11.87 -15.16
CA ILE A 609 15.28 -10.93 -14.06
C ILE A 609 15.46 -11.73 -12.76
N THR A 610 16.57 -11.49 -12.07
CA THR A 610 16.83 -12.10 -10.76
C THR A 610 17.81 -11.25 -9.96
N HIS A 611 17.87 -11.49 -8.65
CA HIS A 611 18.92 -10.97 -7.79
C HIS A 611 20.09 -11.96 -7.62
N ASP A 612 19.95 -13.20 -8.09
CA ASP A 612 21.01 -14.21 -8.06
C ASP A 612 21.85 -14.15 -9.35
N LEU A 613 23.02 -13.56 -9.24
CA LEU A 613 23.96 -13.43 -10.36
C LEU A 613 24.57 -14.78 -10.74
N SER A 614 24.76 -15.70 -9.78
CA SER A 614 25.33 -17.03 -10.04
C SER A 614 24.45 -17.82 -10.99
N LEU A 615 23.14 -17.68 -10.81
CA LEU A 615 22.13 -18.27 -11.69
C LEU A 615 22.20 -17.71 -13.11
N LEU A 616 22.32 -16.39 -13.25
CA LEU A 616 22.40 -15.76 -14.57
C LEU A 616 23.65 -16.15 -15.33
N VAL A 617 24.77 -16.37 -14.65
CA VAL A 617 26.03 -16.79 -15.28
C VAL A 617 25.90 -18.16 -15.96
N GLU A 618 25.11 -19.07 -15.40
CA GLU A 618 24.85 -20.38 -16.01
C GLU A 618 23.90 -20.29 -17.22
N LEU A 619 22.88 -19.41 -17.14
CA LEU A 619 21.72 -19.43 -18.05
C LEU A 619 21.75 -18.39 -19.17
N ALA A 620 22.28 -17.20 -18.89
CA ALA A 620 22.21 -16.06 -19.79
C ALA A 620 23.39 -16.04 -20.76
N ASP A 621 23.18 -15.45 -21.93
CA ASP A 621 24.24 -15.19 -22.90
C ASP A 621 24.92 -13.85 -22.57
N GLU A 622 24.13 -12.88 -22.13
CA GLU A 622 24.55 -11.54 -21.76
C GLU A 622 23.86 -11.13 -20.46
N ILE A 623 24.54 -10.36 -19.61
CA ILE A 623 24.01 -9.90 -18.33
C ILE A 623 24.15 -8.38 -18.25
N ALA A 624 23.06 -7.71 -17.90
CA ALA A 624 23.03 -6.29 -17.54
C ALA A 624 22.77 -6.15 -16.04
N VAL A 625 23.59 -5.35 -15.35
CA VAL A 625 23.53 -5.11 -13.91
C VAL A 625 22.92 -3.73 -13.66
N MET A 626 21.85 -3.68 -12.87
CA MET A 626 21.10 -2.47 -12.56
C MET A 626 21.28 -2.07 -11.10
N TYR A 627 21.54 -0.78 -10.85
CA TYR A 627 21.64 -0.19 -9.52
C TYR A 627 20.98 1.18 -9.48
N ALA A 628 20.18 1.43 -8.44
CA ALA A 628 19.53 2.72 -8.19
C ALA A 628 18.83 3.35 -9.42
N GLY A 629 18.10 2.53 -10.18
CA GLY A 629 17.34 2.97 -11.35
C GLY A 629 18.12 3.01 -12.67
N ARG A 630 19.41 2.68 -12.68
CA ARG A 630 20.30 2.80 -13.86
C ARG A 630 20.99 1.48 -14.20
N LEU A 631 21.26 1.27 -15.48
CA LEU A 631 22.17 0.20 -15.93
C LEU A 631 23.62 0.64 -15.68
N MET A 632 24.39 -0.22 -15.02
CA MET A 632 25.73 0.13 -14.54
C MET A 632 26.83 -0.70 -15.18
N GLU A 633 26.55 -1.93 -15.61
CA GLU A 633 27.50 -2.79 -16.30
C GLU A 633 26.74 -3.77 -17.18
N LYS A 634 27.28 -4.05 -18.36
CA LYS A 634 26.69 -4.96 -19.33
C LYS A 634 27.80 -5.70 -20.07
N ALA A 635 27.75 -7.02 -20.08
CA ALA A 635 28.77 -7.85 -20.71
C ALA A 635 28.25 -9.28 -20.96
N PRO A 636 28.93 -10.08 -21.80
CA PRO A 636 28.72 -11.52 -21.85
C PRO A 636 28.80 -12.16 -20.45
N ALA A 637 27.97 -13.16 -20.20
CA ALA A 637 27.83 -13.76 -18.86
C ALA A 637 29.18 -14.26 -18.29
N ALA A 638 30.01 -14.88 -19.13
CA ALA A 638 31.34 -15.37 -18.75
C ALA A 638 32.31 -14.23 -18.39
N SER A 639 32.34 -13.17 -19.21
CA SER A 639 33.16 -11.98 -18.97
C SER A 639 32.79 -11.30 -17.65
N LEU A 640 31.50 -11.11 -17.40
CA LEU A 640 31.00 -10.48 -16.18
C LEU A 640 31.38 -11.27 -14.92
N PHE A 641 31.34 -12.60 -14.99
CA PHE A 641 31.71 -13.47 -13.87
C PHE A 641 33.22 -13.50 -13.60
N HIS A 642 34.05 -13.61 -14.64
CA HIS A 642 35.50 -13.79 -14.49
C HIS A 642 36.26 -12.48 -14.35
N ALA A 643 35.81 -11.44 -15.05
CA ALA A 643 36.45 -10.13 -15.14
C ALA A 643 35.45 -8.98 -14.91
N PRO A 644 34.77 -8.92 -13.74
CA PRO A 644 33.87 -7.81 -13.41
C PRO A 644 34.64 -6.49 -13.36
N ARG A 645 34.09 -5.46 -14.00
CA ARG A 645 34.67 -4.10 -14.09
C ARG A 645 34.08 -3.17 -13.04
N LEU A 646 32.84 -3.39 -12.64
CA LEU A 646 32.18 -2.54 -11.64
C LEU A 646 32.43 -3.05 -10.22
N PRO A 647 32.82 -2.17 -9.27
CA PRO A 647 32.91 -2.50 -7.84
C PRO A 647 31.66 -3.16 -7.25
N TYR A 648 30.48 -2.74 -7.71
CA TYR A 648 29.20 -3.28 -7.28
C TYR A 648 29.02 -4.73 -7.74
N THR A 649 29.25 -5.01 -9.03
CA THR A 649 29.18 -6.36 -9.60
C THR A 649 30.19 -7.30 -8.98
N HIS A 650 31.43 -6.83 -8.78
CA HIS A 650 32.42 -7.58 -8.02
C HIS A 650 31.89 -7.92 -6.61
N GLY A 651 31.29 -6.95 -5.92
CA GLY A 651 30.62 -7.19 -4.63
C GLY A 651 29.53 -8.26 -4.72
N LEU A 652 28.64 -8.19 -5.73
CA LEU A 652 27.55 -9.15 -5.91
C LEU A 652 28.05 -10.58 -6.11
N ILE A 653 29.09 -10.78 -6.93
CA ILE A 653 29.70 -12.09 -7.18
C ILE A 653 30.30 -12.65 -5.88
N HIS A 654 30.98 -11.80 -5.10
CA HIS A 654 31.68 -12.21 -3.89
C HIS A 654 30.81 -12.31 -2.63
N CYS A 655 29.53 -11.95 -2.71
CA CYS A 655 28.55 -12.21 -1.65
C CYS A 655 28.13 -13.68 -1.54
N PHE A 656 28.46 -14.53 -2.52
CA PHE A 656 28.14 -15.95 -2.49
C PHE A 656 29.33 -16.80 -1.99
N PRO A 657 29.12 -17.75 -1.07
CA PRO A 657 30.19 -18.59 -0.58
C PRO A 657 30.65 -19.57 -1.67
N PRO A 658 31.97 -19.80 -1.84
CA PRO A 658 32.43 -20.87 -2.72
C PRO A 658 32.01 -22.22 -2.14
N MET A 659 31.31 -23.03 -2.93
CA MET A 659 30.86 -24.39 -2.52
C MET A 659 32.02 -25.37 -2.32
N HIS A 660 33.17 -25.10 -2.95
CA HIS A 660 34.39 -25.90 -2.86
C HIS A 660 35.58 -25.01 -2.54
N GLY A 661 36.57 -25.56 -1.82
CA GLY A 661 37.83 -24.87 -1.52
C GLY A 661 37.99 -24.48 -0.05
N LYS A 662 38.98 -23.64 0.22
CA LYS A 662 39.28 -23.18 1.58
C LYS A 662 38.17 -22.24 2.06
N ARG A 663 37.69 -22.47 3.29
CA ARG A 663 36.73 -21.57 3.95
C ARG A 663 37.38 -20.19 4.08
N ALA A 664 36.77 -19.20 3.45
CA ALA A 664 37.14 -17.79 3.58
C ALA A 664 36.02 -17.04 4.30
N ARG A 665 36.36 -15.92 4.95
CA ARG A 665 35.36 -15.02 5.51
C ARG A 665 34.58 -14.38 4.36
N MET A 666 33.26 -14.42 4.44
CA MET A 666 32.41 -13.75 3.45
C MET A 666 32.46 -12.24 3.69
N ASP A 667 32.73 -11.49 2.62
CA ASP A 667 32.69 -10.04 2.61
C ASP A 667 31.43 -9.60 1.88
N GLY A 668 30.44 -9.10 2.62
CA GLY A 668 29.25 -8.49 2.04
C GLY A 668 29.51 -7.08 1.51
N ILE A 669 28.62 -6.59 0.65
CA ILE A 669 28.58 -5.17 0.28
C ILE A 669 28.14 -4.37 1.52
N ALA A 670 28.99 -3.46 1.99
CA ALA A 670 28.71 -2.66 3.19
C ALA A 670 27.52 -1.71 2.99
N GLY A 671 26.82 -1.39 4.08
CA GLY A 671 25.70 -0.46 4.10
C GLY A 671 24.43 -0.98 3.43
N SER A 672 23.41 -0.13 3.38
CA SER A 672 22.11 -0.41 2.76
C SER A 672 21.99 0.24 1.38
N PRO A 673 21.15 -0.31 0.47
CA PRO A 673 20.80 0.38 -0.77
C PRO A 673 20.26 1.80 -0.50
N PRO A 674 20.53 2.78 -1.37
CA PRO A 674 20.07 4.16 -1.17
C PRO A 674 18.56 4.27 -1.33
N ASP A 675 17.95 5.20 -0.60
CA ASP A 675 16.56 5.60 -0.86
C ASP A 675 16.50 6.34 -2.20
N LEU A 676 15.73 5.82 -3.16
CA LEU A 676 15.57 6.43 -4.49
C LEU A 676 14.98 7.85 -4.44
N ARG A 677 14.36 8.26 -3.33
CA ARG A 677 13.89 9.64 -3.10
C ARG A 677 15.02 10.61 -2.75
N ASN A 678 16.13 10.09 -2.26
CA ASN A 678 17.26 10.89 -1.78
C ASN A 678 18.56 10.20 -2.17
N LEU A 679 18.83 10.18 -3.48
CA LEU A 679 20.06 9.62 -4.02
C LEU A 679 21.27 10.49 -3.63
N PRO A 680 22.42 9.88 -3.33
CA PRO A 680 23.65 10.63 -3.14
C PRO A 680 24.07 11.29 -4.46
N SER A 681 24.82 12.40 -4.38
CA SER A 681 25.33 13.09 -5.55
C SER A 681 26.33 12.24 -6.34
N GLY A 682 26.42 12.46 -7.66
CA GLY A 682 27.30 11.71 -8.56
C GLY A 682 26.92 10.23 -8.68
N CYS A 683 27.91 9.34 -8.54
CA CYS A 683 27.71 7.89 -8.59
C CYS A 683 26.89 7.40 -7.40
N ALA A 684 25.73 6.80 -7.65
CA ALA A 684 24.83 6.29 -6.61
C ALA A 684 25.49 5.25 -5.68
N PHE A 685 26.50 4.53 -6.16
CA PHE A 685 27.20 3.49 -5.40
C PHE A 685 28.42 4.01 -4.60
N HIS A 686 28.84 5.26 -4.79
CA HIS A 686 30.05 5.78 -4.14
C HIS A 686 30.08 5.65 -2.60
N PRO A 687 28.95 5.78 -1.85
CA PRO A 687 28.98 5.65 -0.40
C PRO A 687 29.31 4.22 0.08
N ARG A 688 29.10 3.22 -0.77
CA ARG A 688 29.32 1.79 -0.50
C ARG A 688 30.55 1.23 -1.24
N CYS A 689 31.17 2.03 -2.11
CA CYS A 689 32.26 1.61 -2.96
C CYS A 689 33.61 1.69 -2.23
N LYS A 690 34.32 0.55 -2.13
CA LYS A 690 35.68 0.48 -1.55
C LYS A 690 36.73 1.27 -2.35
N TRP A 691 36.45 1.56 -3.62
CA TRP A 691 37.35 2.22 -4.56
C TRP A 691 36.77 3.54 -5.10
N ALA A 692 35.97 4.24 -4.29
CA ALA A 692 35.38 5.52 -4.67
C ALA A 692 36.46 6.58 -4.94
N LEU A 693 36.41 7.23 -6.09
CA LEU A 693 37.21 8.42 -6.42
C LEU A 693 36.48 9.70 -6.00
N GLU A 694 37.18 10.82 -5.91
CA GLU A 694 36.56 12.10 -5.59
C GLU A 694 35.52 12.52 -6.64
N GLN A 695 35.82 12.28 -7.92
CA GLN A 695 34.89 12.52 -9.03
C GLN A 695 33.55 11.76 -8.88
N CYS A 696 33.57 10.59 -8.24
CA CYS A 696 32.36 9.79 -7.99
C CYS A 696 31.34 10.52 -7.09
N ARG A 697 31.75 11.51 -6.30
CA ARG A 697 30.86 12.26 -5.40
C ARG A 697 30.10 13.38 -6.12
N HIS A 698 30.58 13.82 -7.27
CA HIS A 698 30.08 15.01 -7.96
C HIS A 698 29.43 14.67 -9.30
N GLU A 699 29.96 13.65 -10.02
CA GLU A 699 29.53 13.33 -11.37
C GLU A 699 28.96 11.91 -11.51
N VAL A 700 27.86 11.79 -12.26
CA VAL A 700 27.20 10.52 -12.56
C VAL A 700 27.94 9.83 -13.71
N PRO A 701 28.51 8.63 -13.50
CA PRO A 701 29.15 7.90 -14.58
C PRO A 701 28.09 7.39 -15.57
N GLN A 702 28.41 7.46 -16.87
CA GLN A 702 27.55 6.96 -17.94
C GLN A 702 27.99 5.56 -18.39
N LEU A 703 27.03 4.72 -18.76
CA LEU A 703 27.32 3.42 -19.34
C LEU A 703 27.96 3.63 -20.72
N ALA A 704 29.16 3.09 -20.91
CA ALA A 704 29.89 3.20 -22.17
C ALA A 704 30.85 2.02 -22.33
N PRO A 705 31.26 1.68 -23.57
CA PRO A 705 32.19 0.59 -23.82
C PRO A 705 33.56 0.84 -23.18
N ILE A 706 34.29 -0.24 -22.91
CA ILE A 706 35.72 -0.24 -22.51
C ILE A 706 36.56 -0.96 -23.57
N ASP A 707 37.89 -0.87 -23.48
CA ASP A 707 38.80 -1.55 -24.39
C ASP A 707 38.69 -3.09 -24.22
N GLY A 708 37.90 -3.73 -25.10
CA GLY A 708 37.61 -5.16 -25.10
C GLY A 708 36.30 -5.48 -25.84
N PRO A 709 36.03 -6.75 -26.20
CA PRO A 709 34.80 -7.12 -26.91
C PRO A 709 33.56 -6.95 -26.02
N ALA A 710 32.58 -6.16 -26.48
CA ALA A 710 31.20 -6.09 -25.98
C ALA A 710 30.99 -5.89 -24.47
N HIS A 711 31.88 -5.17 -23.79
CA HIS A 711 31.78 -4.87 -22.36
C HIS A 711 31.54 -3.37 -22.15
N GLU A 712 30.45 -3.00 -21.48
CA GLU A 712 30.08 -1.62 -21.13
C GLU A 712 30.02 -1.44 -19.61
N VAL A 713 30.53 -0.31 -19.10
CA VAL A 713 30.53 -0.01 -17.67
C VAL A 713 30.31 1.48 -17.37
N ALA A 714 29.50 1.77 -16.35
CA ALA A 714 29.29 3.10 -15.78
C ALA A 714 30.17 3.28 -14.54
N CYS A 715 31.49 3.40 -14.74
CA CYS A 715 32.45 3.58 -13.65
C CYS A 715 33.64 4.45 -14.04
N TRP A 716 33.97 5.44 -13.21
CA TRP A 716 35.12 6.33 -13.40
C TRP A 716 36.48 5.61 -13.31
N LEU A 717 36.55 4.41 -12.72
CA LEU A 717 37.80 3.63 -12.70
C LEU A 717 38.27 3.23 -14.11
N HIS A 718 37.34 3.06 -15.05
CA HIS A 718 37.63 2.66 -16.45
C HIS A 718 37.54 3.85 -17.41
N ARG A 719 37.76 5.07 -16.89
CA ARG A 719 37.73 6.33 -17.64
C ARG A 719 38.98 7.14 -17.29
N GLY A 720 39.63 7.70 -18.31
CA GLY A 720 40.86 8.48 -18.14
C GLY A 720 42.03 7.66 -17.55
N ASP A 721 42.94 8.33 -16.85
CA ASP A 721 44.18 7.73 -16.31
C ASP A 721 44.01 7.10 -14.91
N ALA A 722 42.80 6.70 -14.53
CA ALA A 722 42.53 6.13 -13.21
C ALA A 722 43.24 4.77 -13.02
N LYS A 723 43.83 4.56 -11.84
CA LYS A 723 44.48 3.28 -11.52
C LYS A 723 43.44 2.23 -11.16
N VAL A 724 43.12 1.35 -12.11
CA VAL A 724 42.19 0.23 -11.90
C VAL A 724 42.78 -0.76 -10.87
N PRO A 725 42.02 -1.15 -9.82
CA PRO A 725 42.42 -2.22 -8.90
C PRO A 725 42.65 -3.55 -9.61
N ALA A 726 43.57 -4.38 -9.11
CA ALA A 726 43.90 -5.67 -9.73
C ALA A 726 42.68 -6.62 -9.82
N GLU A 727 41.75 -6.49 -8.87
CA GLU A 727 40.50 -7.25 -8.83
C GLU A 727 39.57 -6.93 -10.00
N LEU A 728 39.60 -5.69 -10.50
CA LEU A 728 38.75 -5.19 -11.60
C LEU A 728 39.51 -5.07 -12.93
N ALA A 729 40.83 -5.25 -12.91
CA ALA A 729 41.72 -5.22 -14.07
C ALA A 729 42.04 -6.63 -14.61
N ARG A 730 41.23 -7.64 -14.27
CA ARG A 730 41.44 -9.01 -14.75
C ARG A 730 41.32 -9.08 -16.28
N PRO A 731 42.14 -9.89 -16.96
CA PRO A 731 42.02 -10.07 -18.40
C PRO A 731 40.66 -10.71 -18.72
N GLU A 732 40.06 -10.31 -19.84
CA GLU A 732 38.92 -11.02 -20.38
C GLU A 732 39.30 -12.48 -20.68
N PRO A 733 38.40 -13.45 -20.47
CA PRO A 733 38.64 -14.83 -20.91
C PRO A 733 38.86 -14.86 -22.43
N VAL A 734 40.00 -15.40 -22.88
CA VAL A 734 40.35 -15.56 -24.30
C VAL A 734 39.55 -16.72 -24.87
N ASP A 735 38.81 -16.46 -25.96
CA ASP A 735 37.98 -17.42 -26.72
C ASP A 735 37.00 -18.27 -25.89
N VAL A 736 35.79 -17.76 -25.72
CA VAL A 736 34.62 -18.63 -25.53
C VAL A 736 34.16 -19.09 -26.91
N GLU A 737 34.90 -20.02 -27.52
CA GLU A 737 34.32 -20.87 -28.56
C GLU A 737 33.03 -21.47 -27.98
N ALA A 738 31.98 -21.42 -28.81
CA ALA A 738 30.60 -21.78 -28.50
C ALA A 738 30.47 -22.92 -27.48
N ARG A 739 29.58 -22.72 -26.48
CA ARG A 739 29.04 -23.75 -25.59
C ARG A 739 28.96 -25.10 -26.33
N ALA A 740 29.90 -26.00 -26.06
CA ALA A 740 29.75 -27.39 -26.39
C ALA A 740 28.82 -28.01 -25.34
N ARG A 741 27.50 -27.89 -25.55
CA ARG A 741 26.44 -28.85 -25.17
C ARG A 741 25.06 -28.25 -25.35
#